data_AF-A0A954SRB0-F1
#
_entry.id   AF-A0A954SRB0-F1
#
_cell.length_a   1.000
_cell.length_b   1.000
_cell.length_c   1.000
_cell.angle_alpha   90.00
_cell.angle_beta   90.00
_cell.angle_gamma   90.00
#
_symmetry.space_group_name_H-M   'P 1'
#
loop_
_entity.id
_entity.type
_entity.pdbx_description
1 polymer ?
#
loop_
_entity_poly.entity_id
_entity_poly.type
_entity_poly.pdbx_seq_one_letter_code
_entity_poly.pdbx_strand_id
1 'polypeptide(L)'
;MTLADDGQARADGSSEVQWIWSSGDAQDDQTVYFRKVFHIEGSVKSARLVGTCDNAMAVFANDQSVLSDDDWSRPLGADVAAVLKKGPNVLAVEAKNDGSAAGLLLRLTIELADGSNQTIVTDPSWQVSTEAAKGWRSLHKPDGDWRQAVALGALGTQPWGNLDLDNVSFDTVEATPAADIQTQPGFVVERLYSVPKPIQGSWVSMTSDDKGDLIVSDQYGGLYRVTPGDSAATTVVRPIPVEIGEAHGLLWAHDSVYVVVNGEVAQGSGLYRVTDEDGDGELDTVKLLRKLAGNGEHGPHAVRLGPDGALYVIAGNHTKLPEDIDPLSPHRNWDEDLLLPRNPDGGGHANGVMAPGGWIARTDADGKTWTVLCGGFRNAFDFDFNQDGEILTFDADMEWDTGAPWYRPTRINHATSGAEFGWRYGTGKWPAYFPDSVGAVVDIGLGSPTGVCFGTGAMLPAKYQRALFACDWTYGKLYAVFPTPKGASYSATFETFLSGKPLPLTDVIVHTDRQLYFTIGGRKTQSGLYRVTYQGDESTAPVGPIEDADAAEARETRRMLESLHGHDDPQAVEIAWPYLNSDDRALRYAGRVAIESQPVETWREKALAETNTNARIQALIALARCGSSSDQAAIVERLDEIDLGSVTEEQTLDALRAYALAFIRLGKPSDEVRAAALANIDPHFPGQNDMVNRELCRLLVYLDAPKIVPRALEQMRLAQTQQDQMYYIFLLRNVADGWTLPERETYFGWLQLAESKYVGGHSFARFLVRIREDALATVSDEDRDALADVLTGKAKVDVADLETTRQFVHNWQESDIVPLLPQTLKSRSFATGRLVFHAAQCHKCHRVGGDGGATGPDLTGAGNRFSPRDLLESVIFPSKVVSDQYRNATVVTNDGRVITGRIVDEDDSKIRIRTNPYGSEMTELPKDAIEQRTVLDTSEMPTGLINVLTQDEILDLIAYLRSGGNAADPAFAEGGE
;
A
#
# COMPACT_ATOMS: atom_id res chain seq x y z
N MET A 1 -25.04 -65.58 -13.65
CA MET A 1 -26.32 -65.80 -14.34
C MET A 1 -26.78 -64.43 -14.81
N THR A 2 -26.74 -64.21 -16.13
CA THR A 2 -27.30 -63.09 -16.91
C THR A 2 -26.99 -61.65 -16.48
N LEU A 3 -26.04 -61.05 -17.21
CA LEU A 3 -25.96 -59.61 -17.51
C LEU A 3 -27.31 -59.16 -18.10
N ALA A 4 -27.93 -58.15 -17.49
CA ALA A 4 -29.01 -57.41 -18.10
C ALA A 4 -28.40 -56.30 -18.95
N ASP A 5 -28.88 -56.24 -20.18
CA ASP A 5 -28.49 -55.41 -21.30
C ASP A 5 -28.98 -53.98 -21.06
N ASP A 6 -28.14 -53.12 -20.47
CA ASP A 6 -28.38 -51.68 -20.43
C ASP A 6 -27.96 -51.11 -21.79
N GLY A 7 -28.97 -50.74 -22.58
CA GLY A 7 -28.83 -50.33 -23.96
C GLY A 7 -27.74 -49.28 -24.17
N GLN A 8 -26.68 -49.70 -24.87
CA GLN A 8 -25.79 -48.79 -25.57
C GLN A 8 -26.61 -48.04 -26.62
N ALA A 9 -27.03 -46.82 -26.29
CA ALA A 9 -27.22 -45.80 -27.30
C ALA A 9 -25.86 -45.59 -27.97
N ARG A 10 -25.72 -46.12 -29.19
CA ARG A 10 -24.70 -45.63 -30.11
C ARG A 10 -24.97 -44.15 -30.29
N ALA A 11 -24.11 -43.32 -29.73
CA ALA A 11 -24.09 -41.90 -30.04
C ALA A 11 -23.67 -41.78 -31.51
N ASP A 12 -24.64 -41.67 -32.43
CA ASP A 12 -24.45 -40.79 -33.58
C ASP A 12 -24.61 -39.34 -33.08
N GLY A 13 -23.74 -38.97 -32.13
CA GLY A 13 -23.77 -37.67 -31.49
C GLY A 13 -23.62 -36.59 -32.55
N SER A 14 -24.64 -35.76 -32.67
CA SER A 14 -24.53 -34.42 -33.24
C SER A 14 -23.15 -33.84 -32.90
N SER A 15 -22.34 -33.53 -33.90
CA SER A 15 -21.10 -32.76 -33.73
C SER A 15 -21.37 -31.29 -33.42
N GLU A 16 -22.64 -30.89 -33.38
CA GLU A 16 -23.07 -29.52 -33.13
C GLU A 16 -23.11 -29.24 -31.63
N VAL A 17 -22.30 -28.29 -31.18
CA VAL A 17 -22.25 -27.82 -29.79
C VAL A 17 -23.49 -26.98 -29.47
N GLN A 18 -24.11 -27.25 -28.32
CA GLN A 18 -25.33 -26.58 -27.89
C GLN A 18 -25.13 -25.87 -26.54
N TRP A 19 -25.76 -24.71 -26.40
CA TRP A 19 -25.95 -24.07 -25.10
C TRP A 19 -26.89 -24.94 -24.27
N ILE A 20 -26.48 -25.31 -23.07
CA ILE A 20 -27.30 -26.11 -22.15
C ILE A 20 -27.49 -25.39 -20.83
N TRP A 21 -28.64 -25.61 -20.19
CA TRP A 21 -28.88 -25.17 -18.81
C TRP A 21 -29.73 -26.15 -18.00
N SER A 22 -30.05 -25.79 -16.76
CA SER A 22 -30.95 -26.58 -15.91
C SER A 22 -32.42 -26.51 -16.34
N SER A 23 -32.85 -25.41 -16.98
CA SER A 23 -34.18 -25.15 -17.53
C SER A 23 -34.13 -24.03 -18.58
N GLY A 24 -35.20 -23.85 -19.36
CA GLY A 24 -35.31 -22.75 -20.34
C GLY A 24 -35.46 -21.36 -19.69
N ASP A 25 -35.96 -21.31 -18.45
CA ASP A 25 -36.04 -20.10 -17.63
C ASP A 25 -35.04 -20.25 -16.48
N ALA A 26 -33.91 -19.53 -16.55
CA ALA A 26 -32.91 -19.50 -15.47
C ALA A 26 -33.37 -18.56 -14.35
N GLN A 27 -32.94 -18.84 -13.12
CA GLN A 27 -33.15 -17.91 -12.00
C GLN A 27 -31.97 -16.94 -11.89
N ASP A 28 -32.23 -15.76 -11.35
CA ASP A 28 -31.18 -14.82 -10.98
C ASP A 28 -30.36 -15.40 -9.81
N ASP A 29 -29.04 -15.16 -9.83
CA ASP A 29 -28.06 -15.71 -8.86
C ASP A 29 -28.14 -17.24 -8.70
N GLN A 30 -28.33 -17.95 -9.82
CA GLN A 30 -28.44 -19.41 -9.86
C GLN A 30 -27.07 -20.06 -10.06
N THR A 31 -26.73 -21.02 -9.19
CA THR A 31 -25.62 -21.96 -9.40
C THR A 31 -26.16 -23.33 -9.78
N VAL A 32 -25.58 -23.95 -10.81
CA VAL A 32 -25.95 -25.28 -11.29
C VAL A 32 -24.72 -26.15 -11.53
N TYR A 33 -24.90 -27.47 -11.44
CA TYR A 33 -23.84 -28.45 -11.50
C TYR A 33 -24.12 -29.43 -12.63
N PHE A 34 -23.25 -29.45 -13.64
CA PHE A 34 -23.33 -30.35 -14.79
C PHE A 34 -22.35 -31.51 -14.69
N ARG A 35 -22.69 -32.66 -15.27
CA ARG A 35 -21.73 -33.75 -15.48
C ARG A 35 -22.00 -34.57 -16.73
N LYS A 36 -20.92 -35.08 -17.31
CA LYS A 36 -20.91 -36.01 -18.44
C LYS A 36 -19.88 -37.10 -18.22
N VAL A 37 -20.35 -38.35 -18.19
CA VAL A 37 -19.49 -39.53 -18.24
C VAL A 37 -19.28 -39.93 -19.70
N PHE A 38 -18.04 -40.20 -20.07
CA PHE A 38 -17.65 -40.66 -21.41
C PHE A 38 -16.51 -41.67 -21.32
N HIS A 39 -16.30 -42.44 -22.40
CA HIS A 39 -15.27 -43.48 -22.47
C HIS A 39 -14.23 -43.14 -23.54
N ILE A 40 -12.95 -43.43 -23.25
CA ILE A 40 -11.83 -43.28 -24.18
C ILE A 40 -11.26 -44.67 -24.50
N GLU A 41 -11.28 -45.08 -25.77
CA GLU A 41 -10.92 -46.45 -26.20
C GLU A 41 -9.41 -46.66 -26.44
N GLY A 42 -8.60 -45.60 -26.38
CA GLY A 42 -7.16 -45.63 -26.64
C GLY A 42 -6.34 -44.78 -25.68
N SER A 43 -5.02 -44.70 -25.93
CA SER A 43 -4.16 -43.76 -25.23
C SER A 43 -4.34 -42.36 -25.80
N VAL A 44 -4.52 -41.37 -24.93
CA VAL A 44 -4.66 -39.97 -25.32
C VAL A 44 -3.31 -39.42 -25.79
N LYS A 45 -3.29 -38.78 -26.97
CA LYS A 45 -2.13 -38.06 -27.51
C LYS A 45 -2.24 -36.56 -27.21
N SER A 46 -3.41 -35.97 -27.42
CA SER A 46 -3.73 -34.59 -27.04
C SER A 46 -5.21 -34.49 -26.68
N ALA A 47 -5.60 -33.54 -25.82
CA ALA A 47 -7.00 -33.31 -25.50
C ALA A 47 -7.24 -31.83 -25.23
N ARG A 48 -8.01 -31.17 -26.09
CA ARG A 48 -8.25 -29.74 -26.08
C ARG A 48 -9.67 -29.45 -25.64
N LEU A 49 -9.83 -28.92 -24.43
CA LEU A 49 -11.09 -28.44 -23.89
C LEU A 49 -11.23 -26.95 -24.19
N VAL A 50 -12.35 -26.54 -24.75
CA VAL A 50 -12.75 -25.15 -24.92
C VAL A 50 -14.12 -24.96 -24.32
N GLY A 51 -14.37 -23.83 -23.68
CA GLY A 51 -15.74 -23.46 -23.41
C GLY A 51 -15.91 -22.15 -22.68
N THR A 52 -17.16 -21.87 -22.35
CA THR A 52 -17.59 -20.64 -21.70
C THR A 52 -18.97 -20.83 -21.04
N CYS A 53 -19.34 -19.87 -20.19
CA CYS A 53 -20.62 -19.85 -19.48
C CYS A 53 -21.02 -18.40 -19.22
N ASP A 54 -22.33 -18.09 -19.20
CA ASP A 54 -22.85 -16.71 -19.19
C ASP A 54 -22.22 -15.78 -18.14
N ASN A 55 -21.96 -16.23 -16.90
CA ASN A 55 -21.28 -15.38 -15.91
C ASN A 55 -20.06 -16.03 -15.26
N ALA A 56 -20.14 -17.30 -14.85
CA ALA A 56 -18.93 -18.01 -14.43
C ALA A 56 -19.03 -19.52 -14.64
N MET A 57 -17.89 -20.17 -14.88
CA MET A 57 -17.76 -21.61 -14.81
C MET A 57 -16.46 -22.06 -14.13
N ALA A 58 -16.52 -23.21 -13.47
CA ALA A 58 -15.37 -24.03 -13.11
C ALA A 58 -15.58 -25.44 -13.67
N VAL A 59 -14.66 -25.88 -14.54
CA VAL A 59 -14.70 -27.18 -15.21
C VAL A 59 -13.70 -28.11 -14.55
N PHE A 60 -14.14 -29.34 -14.30
CA PHE A 60 -13.37 -30.41 -13.70
C PHE A 60 -13.35 -31.62 -14.63
N ALA A 61 -12.19 -32.25 -14.78
CA ALA A 61 -12.04 -33.54 -15.44
C ALA A 61 -11.49 -34.55 -14.42
N ASN A 62 -12.23 -35.64 -14.17
CA ASN A 62 -11.88 -36.64 -13.17
C ASN A 62 -11.54 -36.05 -11.79
N ASP A 63 -12.39 -35.13 -11.31
CA ASP A 63 -12.24 -34.38 -10.04
C ASP A 63 -11.10 -33.37 -9.99
N GLN A 64 -10.31 -33.22 -11.07
CA GLN A 64 -9.29 -32.18 -11.17
C GLN A 64 -9.85 -30.97 -11.90
N SER A 65 -9.75 -29.77 -11.31
CA SER A 65 -10.09 -28.54 -12.03
C SER A 65 -9.17 -28.40 -13.24
N VAL A 66 -9.72 -27.96 -14.37
CA VAL A 66 -8.99 -27.87 -15.65
C VAL A 66 -9.20 -26.56 -16.38
N LEU A 67 -10.29 -25.86 -16.12
CA LEU A 67 -10.65 -24.61 -16.78
C LEU A 67 -11.56 -23.83 -15.85
N SER A 68 -11.36 -22.52 -15.72
CA SER A 68 -12.27 -21.64 -15.01
C SER A 68 -12.38 -20.33 -15.78
N ASP A 69 -13.56 -19.75 -15.80
CA ASP A 69 -13.85 -18.53 -16.55
C ASP A 69 -14.91 -17.70 -15.83
N ASP A 70 -14.81 -16.39 -15.92
CA ASP A 70 -15.80 -15.42 -15.44
C ASP A 70 -16.20 -14.39 -16.52
N ASP A 71 -15.85 -14.63 -17.79
CA ASP A 71 -16.24 -13.82 -18.94
C ASP A 71 -16.78 -14.68 -20.10
N TRP A 72 -18.10 -14.66 -20.28
CA TRP A 72 -18.75 -15.47 -21.32
C TRP A 72 -18.35 -15.11 -22.76
N SER A 73 -17.95 -13.85 -22.96
CA SER A 73 -17.75 -13.30 -24.30
C SER A 73 -16.46 -13.80 -24.95
N ARG A 74 -15.59 -14.47 -24.18
CA ARG A 74 -14.29 -14.96 -24.63
C ARG A 74 -14.05 -16.41 -24.19
N PRO A 75 -14.39 -17.41 -25.04
CA PRO A 75 -14.10 -18.81 -24.74
C PRO A 75 -12.63 -19.03 -24.38
N LEU A 76 -12.40 -19.79 -23.31
CA LEU A 76 -11.06 -20.17 -22.86
C LEU A 76 -10.78 -21.64 -23.20
N GLY A 77 -9.50 -21.93 -23.44
CA GLY A 77 -9.01 -23.24 -23.81
C GLY A 77 -8.05 -23.80 -22.76
N ALA A 78 -8.08 -25.12 -22.55
CA ALA A 78 -7.11 -25.84 -21.75
C ALA A 78 -6.71 -27.16 -22.44
N ASP A 79 -5.43 -27.52 -22.37
CA ASP A 79 -5.00 -28.89 -22.65
C ASP A 79 -5.25 -29.76 -21.41
N VAL A 80 -6.09 -30.77 -21.58
CA VAL A 80 -6.53 -31.68 -20.51
C VAL A 80 -6.04 -33.11 -20.74
N ALA A 81 -5.08 -33.33 -21.64
CA ALA A 81 -4.59 -34.67 -21.96
C ALA A 81 -4.06 -35.42 -20.74
N ALA A 82 -3.36 -34.71 -19.85
CA ALA A 82 -2.69 -35.29 -18.68
C ALA A 82 -3.65 -35.84 -17.61
N VAL A 83 -4.89 -35.33 -17.57
CA VAL A 83 -5.88 -35.70 -16.55
C VAL A 83 -6.88 -36.75 -17.03
N LEU A 84 -6.88 -37.04 -18.34
CA LEU A 84 -7.70 -38.05 -18.97
C LEU A 84 -6.98 -39.40 -19.03
N LYS A 85 -7.75 -40.48 -18.92
CA LYS A 85 -7.22 -41.86 -18.96
C LYS A 85 -8.01 -42.74 -19.92
N LYS A 86 -7.39 -43.81 -20.39
CA LYS A 86 -8.11 -44.87 -21.10
C LYS A 86 -9.23 -45.45 -20.21
N GLY A 87 -10.42 -45.64 -20.77
CA GLY A 87 -11.61 -46.10 -20.05
C GLY A 87 -12.55 -44.95 -19.65
N PRO A 88 -13.31 -45.10 -18.53
CA PRO A 88 -14.29 -44.10 -18.12
C PRO A 88 -13.63 -42.83 -17.58
N ASN A 89 -14.15 -41.69 -18.03
CA ASN A 89 -13.82 -40.35 -17.55
C ASN A 89 -15.10 -39.56 -17.26
N VAL A 90 -14.97 -38.52 -16.44
CA VAL A 90 -16.05 -37.58 -16.16
C VAL A 90 -15.58 -36.16 -16.43
N LEU A 91 -16.39 -35.38 -17.14
CA LEU A 91 -16.34 -33.92 -17.13
C LEU A 91 -17.46 -33.43 -16.23
N ALA A 92 -17.15 -32.47 -15.36
CA ALA A 92 -18.10 -31.86 -14.45
C ALA A 92 -17.93 -30.34 -14.49
N VAL A 93 -19.01 -29.59 -14.35
CA VAL A 93 -18.98 -28.11 -14.42
C VAL A 93 -19.84 -27.52 -13.33
N GLU A 94 -19.27 -26.61 -12.57
CA GLU A 94 -20.02 -25.71 -11.71
C GLU A 94 -20.21 -24.41 -12.50
N ALA A 95 -21.44 -24.01 -12.71
CA ALA A 95 -21.79 -22.87 -13.55
C ALA A 95 -22.67 -21.90 -12.77
N LYS A 96 -22.31 -20.62 -12.80
CA LYS A 96 -23.03 -19.54 -12.13
C LYS A 96 -23.65 -18.58 -13.15
N ASN A 97 -24.87 -18.17 -12.84
CA ASN A 97 -25.61 -17.14 -13.55
C ASN A 97 -26.06 -16.05 -12.56
N ASP A 98 -25.66 -14.81 -12.77
CA ASP A 98 -25.96 -13.64 -11.95
C ASP A 98 -27.29 -12.96 -12.37
N GLY A 99 -27.81 -13.24 -13.57
CA GLY A 99 -29.17 -12.85 -13.98
C GLY A 99 -29.41 -12.90 -15.49
N SER A 100 -30.67 -12.73 -15.91
CA SER A 100 -31.10 -12.72 -17.32
C SER A 100 -31.04 -14.09 -18.05
N ALA A 101 -30.14 -14.29 -19.02
CA ALA A 101 -30.00 -15.53 -19.78
C ALA A 101 -28.85 -16.37 -19.21
N ALA A 102 -29.04 -17.68 -19.04
CA ALA A 102 -27.99 -18.56 -18.56
C ALA A 102 -27.69 -19.65 -19.58
N GLY A 103 -26.41 -20.02 -19.72
CA GLY A 103 -26.02 -21.08 -20.63
C GLY A 103 -24.60 -21.53 -20.40
N LEU A 104 -24.37 -22.83 -20.53
CA LEU A 104 -23.05 -23.46 -20.56
C LEU A 104 -22.77 -23.99 -21.96
N LEU A 105 -21.54 -23.79 -22.44
CA LEU A 105 -21.09 -24.27 -23.74
C LEU A 105 -19.66 -24.82 -23.64
N LEU A 106 -19.45 -26.12 -23.89
CA LEU A 106 -18.13 -26.75 -23.90
C LEU A 106 -17.93 -27.65 -25.13
N ARG A 107 -16.67 -27.75 -25.57
CA ARG A 107 -16.19 -28.70 -26.56
C ARG A 107 -14.83 -29.26 -26.14
N LEU A 108 -14.75 -30.57 -25.96
CA LEU A 108 -13.52 -31.32 -25.73
C LEU A 108 -13.20 -32.15 -26.98
N THR A 109 -12.04 -31.89 -27.60
CA THR A 109 -11.52 -32.68 -28.72
C THR A 109 -10.32 -33.49 -28.27
N ILE A 110 -10.40 -34.81 -28.38
CA ILE A 110 -9.38 -35.78 -27.95
C ILE A 110 -8.78 -36.41 -29.20
N GLU A 111 -7.48 -36.29 -29.38
CA GLU A 111 -6.71 -37.06 -30.37
C GLU A 111 -6.09 -38.27 -29.68
N LEU A 112 -6.30 -39.46 -30.22
CA LEU A 112 -5.73 -40.71 -29.73
C LEU A 112 -4.38 -40.99 -30.41
N ALA A 113 -3.56 -41.82 -29.76
CA ALA A 113 -2.23 -42.18 -30.27
C ALA A 113 -2.26 -42.91 -31.63
N ASP A 114 -3.39 -43.48 -32.03
CA ASP A 114 -3.60 -44.10 -33.34
C ASP A 114 -4.04 -43.11 -34.44
N GLY A 115 -4.18 -41.82 -34.09
CA GLY A 115 -4.59 -40.74 -34.97
C GLY A 115 -6.10 -40.57 -35.13
N SER A 116 -6.93 -41.36 -34.43
CA SER A 116 -8.38 -41.15 -34.38
C SER A 116 -8.76 -40.03 -33.40
N ASN A 117 -9.88 -39.34 -33.68
CA ASN A 117 -10.37 -38.26 -32.84
C ASN A 117 -11.72 -38.60 -32.20
N GLN A 118 -11.91 -38.15 -30.97
CA GLN A 118 -13.18 -38.21 -30.24
C GLN A 118 -13.55 -36.81 -29.75
N THR A 119 -14.80 -36.40 -29.95
CA THR A 119 -15.30 -35.09 -29.52
C THR A 119 -16.44 -35.26 -28.52
N ILE A 120 -16.37 -34.52 -27.41
CA ILE A 120 -17.45 -34.38 -26.43
C ILE A 120 -17.91 -32.93 -26.45
N VAL A 121 -19.21 -32.69 -26.61
CA VAL A 121 -19.80 -31.35 -26.63
C VAL A 121 -20.89 -31.22 -25.57
N THR A 122 -21.23 -29.99 -25.18
CA THR A 122 -22.47 -29.71 -24.44
C THR A 122 -23.68 -29.97 -25.31
N ASP A 123 -24.59 -30.81 -24.80
CA ASP A 123 -25.85 -31.22 -25.42
C ASP A 123 -26.82 -31.74 -24.32
N PRO A 124 -28.09 -32.04 -24.64
CA PRO A 124 -29.07 -32.55 -23.68
C PRO A 124 -28.74 -33.90 -23.02
N SER A 125 -27.63 -34.55 -23.39
CA SER A 125 -27.21 -35.81 -22.79
C SER A 125 -26.29 -35.62 -21.57
N TRP A 126 -26.02 -34.37 -21.20
CA TRP A 126 -25.43 -33.99 -19.92
C TRP A 126 -26.46 -34.08 -18.79
N GLN A 127 -25.99 -34.46 -17.60
CA GLN A 127 -26.82 -34.41 -16.40
C GLN A 127 -26.61 -33.08 -15.68
N VAL A 128 -27.66 -32.55 -15.04
CA VAL A 128 -27.64 -31.28 -14.31
C VAL A 128 -28.39 -31.39 -12.98
N SER A 129 -27.90 -30.68 -11.97
CA SER A 129 -28.51 -30.49 -10.64
C SER A 129 -28.39 -29.03 -10.22
N THR A 130 -29.32 -28.53 -9.40
CA THR A 130 -29.19 -27.22 -8.72
C THR A 130 -28.51 -27.33 -7.36
N GLU A 131 -28.13 -28.54 -6.94
CA GLU A 131 -27.45 -28.82 -5.68
C GLU A 131 -26.14 -29.59 -5.92
N ALA A 132 -25.07 -29.21 -5.21
CA ALA A 132 -23.78 -29.91 -5.23
C ALA A 132 -23.85 -31.21 -4.43
N ALA A 133 -24.17 -32.32 -5.09
CA ALA A 133 -24.16 -33.64 -4.45
C ALA A 133 -22.74 -34.17 -4.22
N LYS A 134 -22.44 -34.78 -3.07
CA LYS A 134 -21.12 -35.36 -2.78
C LYS A 134 -20.66 -36.31 -3.91
N GLY A 135 -19.43 -36.11 -4.41
CA GLY A 135 -18.83 -36.97 -5.43
C GLY A 135 -19.30 -36.73 -6.87
N TRP A 136 -20.07 -35.67 -7.16
CA TRP A 136 -20.59 -35.34 -8.48
C TRP A 136 -19.53 -35.14 -9.59
N ARG A 137 -18.31 -34.76 -9.19
CA ARG A 137 -17.12 -34.61 -10.04
C ARG A 137 -16.39 -35.93 -10.32
N SER A 138 -16.85 -37.05 -9.75
CA SER A 138 -16.24 -38.37 -9.87
C SER A 138 -17.05 -39.32 -10.77
N LEU A 139 -16.48 -40.49 -11.04
CA LEU A 139 -17.16 -41.57 -11.78
C LEU A 139 -18.33 -42.19 -10.99
N HIS A 140 -18.39 -41.98 -9.68
CA HIS A 140 -19.52 -42.45 -8.88
C HIS A 140 -20.79 -41.72 -9.29
N LYS A 141 -21.91 -42.44 -9.31
CA LYS A 141 -23.20 -41.82 -9.54
C LYS A 141 -23.51 -40.92 -8.32
N PRO A 142 -23.70 -39.61 -8.50
CA PRO A 142 -24.01 -38.73 -7.40
C PRO A 142 -25.40 -39.00 -6.84
N ASP A 143 -25.56 -38.78 -5.54
CA ASP A 143 -26.86 -38.75 -4.88
C ASP A 143 -27.65 -37.48 -5.28
N GLY A 144 -28.96 -37.45 -5.03
CA GLY A 144 -29.80 -36.26 -5.31
C GLY A 144 -30.53 -36.28 -6.66
N ASP A 145 -31.20 -35.17 -6.99
CA ASP A 145 -32.08 -35.02 -8.16
C ASP A 145 -31.31 -34.56 -9.41
N TRP A 146 -30.65 -35.52 -10.07
CA TRP A 146 -29.93 -35.28 -11.33
C TRP A 146 -30.82 -35.56 -12.54
N ARG A 147 -31.14 -34.51 -13.29
CA ARG A 147 -31.95 -34.58 -14.52
C ARG A 147 -31.09 -34.37 -15.77
N GLN A 148 -31.67 -34.60 -16.95
CA GLN A 148 -31.00 -34.23 -18.21
C GLN A 148 -31.01 -32.71 -18.38
N ALA A 149 -29.93 -32.17 -18.94
CA ALA A 149 -29.82 -30.76 -19.26
C ALA A 149 -30.78 -30.38 -20.40
N VAL A 150 -31.21 -29.12 -20.41
CA VAL A 150 -32.08 -28.57 -21.45
C VAL A 150 -31.22 -27.84 -22.47
N ALA A 151 -31.36 -28.17 -23.76
CA ALA A 151 -30.76 -27.37 -24.83
C ALA A 151 -31.52 -26.05 -24.97
N LEU A 152 -30.76 -24.95 -24.97
CA LEU A 152 -31.26 -23.59 -25.17
C LEU A 152 -31.10 -23.13 -26.61
N GLY A 153 -30.17 -23.73 -27.35
CA GLY A 153 -29.95 -23.48 -28.77
C GLY A 153 -28.56 -23.92 -29.21
N ALA A 154 -28.34 -23.94 -30.52
CA ALA A 154 -27.00 -24.17 -31.09
C ALA A 154 -26.10 -22.93 -30.90
N LEU A 155 -24.80 -23.09 -31.13
CA LEU A 155 -23.87 -21.96 -31.28
C LEU A 155 -24.46 -20.92 -32.27
N GLY A 156 -24.41 -19.63 -31.92
CA GLY A 156 -25.08 -18.56 -32.70
C GLY A 156 -26.40 -18.09 -32.11
N THR A 157 -27.01 -18.84 -31.19
CA THR A 157 -28.28 -18.47 -30.54
C THR A 157 -28.11 -17.24 -29.65
N GLN A 158 -29.06 -16.31 -29.72
CA GLN A 158 -29.07 -15.10 -28.88
C GLN A 158 -29.45 -15.45 -27.42
N PRO A 159 -28.89 -14.76 -26.41
CA PRO A 159 -28.08 -13.54 -26.52
C PRO A 159 -26.60 -13.77 -26.83
N TRP A 160 -26.10 -15.00 -26.76
CA TRP A 160 -24.67 -15.30 -26.85
C TRP A 160 -24.05 -15.14 -28.25
N GLY A 161 -24.84 -15.30 -29.30
CA GLY A 161 -24.36 -15.14 -30.67
C GLY A 161 -23.29 -16.16 -31.07
N ASN A 162 -22.45 -15.79 -32.03
CA ASN A 162 -21.40 -16.66 -32.56
C ASN A 162 -20.11 -16.49 -31.73
N LEU A 163 -19.54 -17.60 -31.27
CA LEU A 163 -18.24 -17.64 -30.61
C LEU A 163 -17.26 -18.43 -31.46
N ASP A 164 -16.03 -17.94 -31.57
CA ASP A 164 -14.95 -18.64 -32.28
C ASP A 164 -14.30 -19.65 -31.33
N LEU A 165 -14.79 -20.89 -31.35
CA LEU A 165 -14.23 -21.98 -30.55
C LEU A 165 -12.96 -22.59 -31.18
N ASP A 166 -12.67 -22.28 -32.45
CA ASP A 166 -11.60 -22.90 -33.23
C ASP A 166 -10.28 -22.13 -33.08
N ASN A 167 -10.34 -20.81 -32.86
CA ASN A 167 -9.18 -19.96 -32.62
C ASN A 167 -9.01 -19.55 -31.15
N VAL A 168 -9.16 -20.52 -30.25
CA VAL A 168 -8.93 -20.32 -28.82
C VAL A 168 -7.49 -20.70 -28.48
N SER A 169 -6.79 -19.85 -27.72
CA SER A 169 -5.45 -20.20 -27.24
C SER A 169 -5.53 -21.32 -26.21
N PHE A 170 -4.67 -22.31 -26.37
CA PHE A 170 -4.45 -23.40 -25.41
C PHE A 170 -3.12 -23.24 -24.67
N ASP A 171 -2.41 -22.13 -24.92
CA ASP A 171 -1.16 -21.84 -24.23
C ASP A 171 -1.49 -21.57 -22.76
N THR A 172 -0.86 -22.34 -21.87
CA THR A 172 -0.87 -22.00 -20.44
C THR A 172 -0.20 -20.66 -20.29
N VAL A 173 -0.94 -19.64 -19.85
CA VAL A 173 -0.33 -18.37 -19.44
C VAL A 173 0.66 -18.69 -18.33
N GLU A 174 1.95 -18.59 -18.62
CA GLU A 174 2.97 -18.86 -17.64
C GLU A 174 3.24 -17.62 -16.77
N ALA A 175 3.73 -17.86 -15.56
CA ALA A 175 4.27 -16.80 -14.72
C ALA A 175 5.47 -16.13 -15.40
N THR A 176 5.75 -14.87 -15.04
CA THR A 176 6.83 -14.06 -15.60
C THR A 176 8.13 -14.85 -15.74
N PRO A 177 8.72 -14.93 -16.94
CA PRO A 177 10.00 -15.60 -17.14
C PRO A 177 11.08 -15.00 -16.24
N ALA A 178 11.94 -15.84 -15.65
CA ALA A 178 13.03 -15.35 -14.80
C ALA A 178 14.01 -14.42 -15.55
N ALA A 179 14.17 -14.60 -16.86
CA ALA A 179 14.99 -13.75 -17.72
C ALA A 179 14.46 -12.31 -17.84
N ASP A 180 13.18 -12.08 -17.57
CA ASP A 180 12.54 -10.77 -17.64
C ASP A 180 12.59 -10.02 -16.29
N ILE A 181 13.19 -10.65 -15.27
CA ILE A 181 13.34 -10.10 -13.93
C ILE A 181 14.73 -9.50 -13.80
N GLN A 182 14.78 -8.19 -13.62
CA GLN A 182 16.00 -7.44 -13.38
C GLN A 182 16.33 -7.48 -11.90
N THR A 183 17.58 -7.78 -11.56
CA THR A 183 18.06 -7.83 -10.18
C THR A 183 19.25 -6.90 -9.96
N GLN A 184 19.61 -6.69 -8.70
CA GLN A 184 20.92 -6.16 -8.34
C GLN A 184 22.06 -7.06 -8.89
N PRO A 185 23.27 -6.50 -9.11
CA PRO A 185 24.42 -7.26 -9.60
C PRO A 185 24.75 -8.47 -8.72
N GLY A 186 25.09 -9.59 -9.36
CA GLY A 186 25.48 -10.83 -8.68
C GLY A 186 24.31 -11.71 -8.21
N PHE A 187 23.06 -11.26 -8.34
CA PHE A 187 21.89 -12.09 -8.05
C PHE A 187 21.35 -12.77 -9.30
N VAL A 188 20.85 -14.00 -9.12
CA VAL A 188 20.21 -14.79 -10.18
C VAL A 188 18.86 -15.26 -9.68
N VAL A 189 17.84 -15.09 -10.52
CA VAL A 189 16.46 -15.56 -10.27
C VAL A 189 16.21 -16.83 -11.06
N GLU A 190 15.58 -17.80 -10.41
CA GLU A 190 15.12 -19.04 -11.00
C GLU A 190 13.61 -19.18 -10.76
N ARG A 191 12.83 -19.41 -11.83
CA ARG A 191 11.41 -19.74 -11.71
C ARG A 191 11.28 -21.23 -11.40
N LEU A 192 10.82 -21.58 -10.20
CA LEU A 192 10.64 -22.95 -9.76
C LEU A 192 9.26 -23.50 -10.10
N TYR A 193 8.26 -22.64 -10.21
CA TYR A 193 6.92 -23.10 -10.55
C TYR A 193 6.12 -22.01 -11.25
N SER A 194 5.40 -22.40 -12.30
CA SER A 194 4.34 -21.58 -12.89
C SER A 194 3.02 -22.21 -12.49
N VAL A 195 2.25 -21.50 -11.66
CA VAL A 195 1.04 -22.04 -11.04
C VAL A 195 -0.01 -22.30 -12.13
N PRO A 196 -0.56 -23.53 -12.24
CA PRO A 196 -1.71 -23.79 -13.10
C PRO A 196 -2.94 -23.08 -12.53
N LYS A 197 -3.15 -21.82 -12.92
CA LYS A 197 -4.15 -20.92 -12.34
C LYS A 197 -5.57 -21.53 -12.24
N PRO A 198 -6.10 -22.27 -13.24
CA PRO A 198 -7.42 -22.89 -13.12
C PRO A 198 -7.52 -23.95 -12.01
N ILE A 199 -6.39 -24.52 -11.58
CA ILE A 199 -6.32 -25.64 -10.65
C ILE A 199 -5.92 -25.17 -9.26
N GLN A 200 -4.94 -24.28 -9.20
CA GLN A 200 -4.25 -23.89 -7.97
C GLN A 200 -4.40 -22.40 -7.65
N GLY A 201 -5.21 -21.69 -8.44
CA GLY A 201 -5.58 -20.30 -8.24
C GLY A 201 -4.40 -19.34 -8.30
N SER A 202 -4.41 -18.35 -7.39
CA SER A 202 -3.48 -17.23 -7.37
C SER A 202 -2.85 -17.09 -5.99
N TRP A 203 -1.55 -17.38 -5.87
CA TRP A 203 -0.90 -17.52 -4.57
C TRP A 203 -0.54 -16.19 -3.92
N VAL A 204 -0.84 -16.06 -2.61
CA VAL A 204 -0.69 -14.80 -1.86
C VAL A 204 0.19 -14.86 -0.61
N SER A 205 0.46 -16.05 -0.07
CA SER A 205 1.29 -16.20 1.13
C SER A 205 2.04 -17.52 1.12
N MET A 206 3.18 -17.58 1.81
CA MET A 206 3.96 -18.79 2.00
C MET A 206 4.72 -18.84 3.34
N THR A 207 5.09 -20.05 3.74
CA THR A 207 5.99 -20.29 4.87
C THR A 207 6.80 -21.57 4.63
N SER A 208 7.93 -21.72 5.30
CA SER A 208 8.70 -22.98 5.28
C SER A 208 8.27 -23.87 6.44
N ASP A 209 8.14 -25.17 6.23
CA ASP A 209 8.03 -26.14 7.33
C ASP A 209 9.40 -26.60 7.85
N ASP A 210 9.39 -27.44 8.89
CA ASP A 210 10.61 -27.96 9.54
C ASP A 210 11.35 -29.03 8.71
N LYS A 211 10.75 -29.50 7.62
CA LYS A 211 11.31 -30.52 6.71
C LYS A 211 11.92 -29.89 5.45
N GLY A 212 11.77 -28.57 5.28
CA GLY A 212 12.26 -27.82 4.13
C GLY A 212 11.32 -27.85 2.92
N ASP A 213 10.06 -28.21 3.13
CA ASP A 213 8.99 -27.93 2.17
C ASP A 213 8.44 -26.51 2.43
N LEU A 214 7.80 -25.94 1.42
CA LEU A 214 7.00 -24.73 1.54
C LEU A 214 5.53 -25.09 1.68
N ILE A 215 4.80 -24.26 2.42
CA ILE A 215 3.34 -24.24 2.42
C ILE A 215 2.92 -22.92 1.80
N VAL A 216 2.06 -22.98 0.78
CA VAL A 216 1.57 -21.81 0.04
C VAL A 216 0.05 -21.79 0.03
N SER A 217 -0.54 -20.59 -0.07
CA SER A 217 -2.00 -20.43 -0.15
C SER A 217 -2.42 -19.77 -1.45
N ASP A 218 -3.45 -20.35 -2.08
CA ASP A 218 -4.30 -19.64 -3.02
C ASP A 218 -5.14 -18.58 -2.28
N GLN A 219 -5.30 -17.39 -2.86
CA GLN A 219 -6.07 -16.30 -2.27
C GLN A 219 -7.53 -16.66 -2.03
N TYR A 220 -8.13 -17.45 -2.92
CA TYR A 220 -9.55 -17.80 -2.89
C TYR A 220 -9.78 -19.32 -2.82
N GLY A 221 -8.74 -20.07 -2.48
CA GLY A 221 -8.74 -21.53 -2.50
C GLY A 221 -7.94 -22.12 -1.35
N GLY A 222 -7.54 -23.38 -1.49
CA GLY A 222 -6.88 -24.16 -0.45
C GLY A 222 -5.37 -23.96 -0.35
N LEU A 223 -4.77 -24.72 0.57
CA LEU A 223 -3.34 -24.75 0.81
C LEU A 223 -2.64 -25.82 -0.05
N TYR A 224 -1.39 -25.56 -0.40
CA TYR A 224 -0.53 -26.49 -1.13
C TYR A 224 0.81 -26.65 -0.43
N ARG A 225 1.34 -27.87 -0.43
CA ARG A 225 2.71 -28.19 -0.06
C ARG A 225 3.57 -28.21 -1.31
N VAL A 226 4.70 -27.52 -1.28
CA VAL A 226 5.67 -27.45 -2.37
C VAL A 226 7.00 -27.96 -1.86
N THR A 227 7.53 -29.03 -2.46
CA THR A 227 8.92 -29.46 -2.28
C THR A 227 9.76 -28.79 -3.35
N PRO A 228 10.59 -27.78 -3.01
CA PRO A 228 11.42 -27.09 -3.99
C PRO A 228 12.45 -28.04 -4.59
N GLY A 229 12.54 -28.08 -5.93
CA GLY A 229 13.58 -28.83 -6.62
C GLY A 229 14.81 -27.97 -6.94
N ASP A 230 15.79 -28.58 -7.61
CA ASP A 230 16.91 -27.84 -8.21
C ASP A 230 16.46 -27.00 -9.42
N SER A 231 15.31 -27.34 -10.02
CA SER A 231 14.71 -26.65 -11.16
C SER A 231 13.19 -26.76 -11.14
N ALA A 232 12.52 -26.08 -12.08
CA ALA A 232 11.07 -26.22 -12.26
C ALA A 232 10.63 -27.66 -12.56
N ALA A 233 11.43 -28.43 -13.30
CA ALA A 233 11.10 -29.80 -13.67
C ALA A 233 11.11 -30.79 -12.49
N THR A 234 11.79 -30.41 -11.40
CA THR A 234 11.95 -31.25 -10.19
C THR A 234 11.17 -30.73 -9.00
N THR A 235 10.50 -29.58 -9.12
CA THR A 235 9.67 -29.00 -8.07
C THR A 235 8.34 -29.74 -8.02
N VAL A 236 7.91 -30.18 -6.84
CA VAL A 236 6.70 -30.98 -6.65
C VAL A 236 5.68 -30.18 -5.84
N VAL A 237 4.47 -30.06 -6.35
CA VAL A 237 3.36 -29.35 -5.69
C VAL A 237 2.22 -30.33 -5.43
N ARG A 238 1.68 -30.34 -4.21
CA ARG A 238 0.55 -31.21 -3.81
C ARG A 238 -0.45 -30.42 -2.96
N PRO A 239 -1.76 -30.63 -3.13
CA PRO A 239 -2.75 -30.02 -2.25
C PRO A 239 -2.62 -30.57 -0.83
N ILE A 240 -2.87 -29.72 0.17
CA ILE A 240 -3.01 -30.15 1.57
C ILE A 240 -4.50 -30.38 1.82
N PRO A 241 -4.93 -31.59 2.23
CA PRO A 241 -6.33 -32.00 2.23
C PRO A 241 -7.11 -31.51 3.47
N VAL A 242 -7.06 -30.20 3.74
CA VAL A 242 -7.73 -29.54 4.87
C VAL A 242 -8.79 -28.56 4.40
N GLU A 243 -9.89 -28.46 5.15
CA GLU A 243 -10.99 -27.51 4.86
C GLU A 243 -10.67 -26.09 5.38
N ILE A 244 -9.54 -25.53 4.94
CA ILE A 244 -9.12 -24.15 5.20
C ILE A 244 -8.48 -23.54 3.94
N GLY A 245 -8.62 -22.22 3.78
CA GLY A 245 -8.18 -21.47 2.61
C GLY A 245 -8.17 -19.97 2.88
N GLU A 246 -8.12 -19.16 1.83
CA GLU A 246 -8.08 -17.68 1.93
C GLU A 246 -7.03 -17.19 2.94
N ALA A 247 -5.94 -17.93 3.05
CA ALA A 247 -4.89 -17.64 4.00
C ALA A 247 -4.03 -16.52 3.43
N HIS A 248 -4.07 -15.37 4.10
CA HIS A 248 -3.19 -14.24 3.78
C HIS A 248 -1.90 -14.28 4.60
N GLY A 249 -1.87 -15.07 5.68
CA GLY A 249 -0.71 -15.23 6.55
C GLY A 249 -0.49 -16.68 6.91
N LEU A 250 0.75 -17.14 6.76
CA LEU A 250 1.18 -18.49 7.08
C LEU A 250 2.44 -18.46 7.94
N LEU A 251 2.47 -19.30 8.96
CA LEU A 251 3.64 -19.51 9.80
C LEU A 251 3.71 -20.96 10.25
N TRP A 252 4.82 -21.64 9.97
CA TRP A 252 5.16 -22.86 10.69
C TRP A 252 5.78 -22.54 12.05
N ALA A 253 5.15 -22.97 13.13
CA ALA A 253 5.68 -22.86 14.48
C ALA A 253 5.01 -23.88 15.41
N HIS A 254 5.65 -24.21 16.53
CA HIS A 254 5.08 -25.11 17.55
C HIS A 254 4.52 -26.42 16.96
N ASP A 255 5.27 -27.02 16.02
CA ASP A 255 4.92 -28.26 15.31
C ASP A 255 3.54 -28.18 14.60
N SER A 256 3.23 -27.01 14.03
CA SER A 256 1.92 -26.71 13.44
C SER A 256 2.01 -25.59 12.41
N VAL A 257 0.98 -25.45 11.58
CA VAL A 257 0.79 -24.27 10.74
C VAL A 257 -0.20 -23.33 11.40
N TYR A 258 0.22 -22.10 11.66
CA TYR A 258 -0.69 -21.01 11.99
C TYR A 258 -1.13 -20.33 10.70
N VAL A 259 -2.44 -20.11 10.60
CA VAL A 259 -3.09 -19.59 9.40
C VAL A 259 -3.92 -18.37 9.78
N VAL A 260 -3.63 -17.23 9.16
CA VAL A 260 -4.48 -16.04 9.23
C VAL A 260 -5.39 -16.04 8.00
N VAL A 261 -6.66 -16.34 8.23
CA VAL A 261 -7.70 -16.38 7.20
C VAL A 261 -8.33 -15.00 7.07
N ASN A 262 -8.42 -14.51 5.84
CA ASN A 262 -8.96 -13.20 5.50
C ASN A 262 -10.20 -13.29 4.60
N GLY A 263 -11.21 -14.01 5.07
CA GLY A 263 -12.49 -14.13 4.38
C GLY A 263 -13.47 -15.05 5.11
N GLU A 264 -14.32 -15.77 4.38
CA GLU A 264 -15.49 -16.46 4.95
C GLU A 264 -15.36 -17.99 4.96
N VAL A 265 -14.25 -18.54 4.47
CA VAL A 265 -13.99 -19.99 4.53
C VAL A 265 -13.80 -20.50 5.96
N ALA A 266 -13.89 -21.83 6.14
CA ALA A 266 -13.85 -22.50 7.44
C ALA A 266 -14.87 -21.90 8.43
N GLN A 267 -14.42 -21.30 9.54
CA GLN A 267 -15.26 -20.64 10.55
C GLN A 267 -15.23 -19.10 10.42
N GLY A 268 -14.77 -18.59 9.28
CA GLY A 268 -14.63 -17.17 8.94
C GLY A 268 -13.26 -16.57 9.30
N SER A 269 -13.11 -15.27 9.09
CA SER A 269 -11.87 -14.53 9.29
C SER A 269 -11.30 -14.70 10.71
N GLY A 270 -10.00 -14.99 10.82
CA GLY A 270 -9.40 -15.33 12.11
C GLY A 270 -8.02 -15.97 12.04
N LEU A 271 -7.46 -16.20 13.24
CA LEU A 271 -6.25 -16.99 13.46
C LEU A 271 -6.63 -18.46 13.73
N TYR A 272 -6.04 -19.36 12.98
CA TYR A 272 -6.23 -20.80 13.05
C TYR A 272 -4.91 -21.51 13.32
N ARG A 273 -5.01 -22.75 13.81
CA ARG A 273 -3.92 -23.71 13.90
C ARG A 273 -4.30 -24.96 13.13
N VAL A 274 -3.40 -25.43 12.29
CA VAL A 274 -3.51 -26.67 11.53
C VAL A 274 -2.43 -27.64 12.00
N THR A 275 -2.84 -28.88 12.31
CA THR A 275 -1.96 -29.92 12.85
C THR A 275 -2.07 -31.22 12.07
N ASP A 276 -1.06 -32.06 12.22
CA ASP A 276 -1.02 -33.48 11.87
C ASP A 276 -1.39 -34.27 13.14
N GLU A 277 -2.66 -34.64 13.31
CA GLU A 277 -3.15 -35.29 14.53
C GLU A 277 -2.81 -36.79 14.57
N ASP A 278 -2.75 -37.46 13.41
CA ASP A 278 -2.49 -38.89 13.31
C ASP A 278 -1.00 -39.27 13.19
N GLY A 279 -0.13 -38.29 12.94
CA GLY A 279 1.32 -38.42 12.89
C GLY A 279 1.84 -39.02 11.58
N ASP A 280 1.07 -39.00 10.50
CA ASP A 280 1.45 -39.56 9.20
C ASP A 280 2.31 -38.61 8.35
N GLY A 281 2.49 -37.37 8.80
CA GLY A 281 3.26 -36.31 8.14
C GLY A 281 2.42 -35.36 7.29
N GLU A 282 1.12 -35.58 7.15
CA GLU A 282 0.16 -34.72 6.47
C GLU A 282 -0.67 -33.91 7.48
N LEU A 283 -0.96 -32.66 7.14
CA LEU A 283 -1.83 -31.83 7.96
C LEU A 283 -3.29 -32.22 7.72
N ASP A 284 -4.05 -32.43 8.79
CA ASP A 284 -5.40 -33.00 8.72
C ASP A 284 -6.44 -32.29 9.60
N THR A 285 -6.00 -31.51 10.60
CA THR A 285 -6.88 -30.98 11.65
C THR A 285 -6.83 -29.46 11.71
N VAL A 286 -7.98 -28.80 11.54
CA VAL A 286 -8.12 -27.33 11.57
C VAL A 286 -8.82 -26.88 12.85
N LYS A 287 -8.19 -25.96 13.59
CA LYS A 287 -8.75 -25.38 14.82
C LYS A 287 -8.72 -23.85 14.76
N LEU A 288 -9.87 -23.21 14.88
CA LEU A 288 -9.95 -21.76 15.11
C LEU A 288 -9.40 -21.44 16.51
N LEU A 289 -8.40 -20.58 16.58
CA LEU A 289 -7.88 -20.04 17.84
C LEU A 289 -8.60 -18.73 18.19
N ARG A 290 -8.79 -17.86 17.19
CA ARG A 290 -9.39 -16.54 17.41
C ARG A 290 -10.12 -16.03 16.18
N LYS A 291 -11.38 -15.62 16.34
CA LYS A 291 -12.11 -14.90 15.30
C LYS A 291 -11.64 -13.44 15.23
N LEU A 292 -11.44 -12.92 14.02
CA LEU A 292 -11.06 -11.53 13.76
C LEU A 292 -12.14 -10.86 12.91
N ALA A 293 -12.66 -9.74 13.37
CA ALA A 293 -13.74 -9.03 12.70
C ALA A 293 -13.19 -8.07 11.65
N GLY A 294 -12.83 -8.60 10.48
CA GLY A 294 -12.37 -7.86 9.30
C GLY A 294 -12.18 -8.80 8.12
N ASN A 295 -12.30 -8.29 6.90
CA ASN A 295 -12.03 -9.04 5.68
C ASN A 295 -11.55 -8.13 4.52
N GLY A 296 -11.18 -8.73 3.39
CA GLY A 296 -10.84 -8.03 2.16
C GLY A 296 -9.44 -7.44 2.17
N GLU A 297 -9.19 -6.41 1.35
CA GLU A 297 -7.83 -5.91 1.12
C GLU A 297 -7.13 -5.36 2.36
N HIS A 298 -7.89 -4.94 3.38
CA HIS A 298 -7.41 -4.34 4.63
C HIS A 298 -7.83 -5.17 5.86
N GLY A 299 -7.98 -6.49 5.66
CA GLY A 299 -8.36 -7.45 6.68
C GLY A 299 -7.21 -7.84 7.63
N PRO A 300 -7.32 -8.97 8.33
CA PRO A 300 -6.16 -9.56 9.00
C PRO A 300 -5.23 -10.19 7.96
N HIS A 301 -3.92 -10.04 8.15
CA HIS A 301 -2.96 -10.40 7.11
C HIS A 301 -1.93 -11.44 7.56
N ALA A 302 -0.95 -11.07 8.38
CA ALA A 302 0.20 -11.94 8.66
C ALA A 302 0.28 -12.41 10.11
N VAL A 303 1.01 -13.51 10.32
CA VAL A 303 1.41 -14.04 11.63
C VAL A 303 2.90 -14.39 11.61
N ARG A 304 3.63 -14.02 12.67
CA ARG A 304 5.07 -14.31 12.83
C ARG A 304 5.37 -14.81 14.24
N LEU A 305 6.43 -15.60 14.36
CA LEU A 305 6.95 -16.04 15.66
C LEU A 305 7.92 -14.97 16.18
N GLY A 306 7.65 -14.44 17.36
CA GLY A 306 8.54 -13.49 18.02
C GLY A 306 9.77 -14.17 18.64
N PRO A 307 10.83 -13.40 18.93
CA PRO A 307 12.02 -13.92 19.60
C PRO A 307 11.76 -14.42 21.03
N ASP A 308 10.62 -14.07 21.61
CA ASP A 308 10.13 -14.55 22.91
C ASP A 308 9.33 -15.87 22.80
N GLY A 309 9.16 -16.42 21.60
CA GLY A 309 8.41 -17.64 21.32
C GLY A 309 6.89 -17.47 21.31
N ALA A 310 6.38 -16.23 21.31
CA ALA A 310 4.97 -15.94 21.16
C ALA A 310 4.60 -15.65 19.70
N LEU A 311 3.30 -15.73 19.39
CA LEU A 311 2.77 -15.37 18.08
C LEU A 311 2.48 -13.87 18.03
N TYR A 312 2.74 -13.25 16.90
CA TYR A 312 2.41 -11.87 16.62
C TYR A 312 1.51 -11.85 15.38
N VAL A 313 0.43 -11.07 15.40
CA VAL A 313 -0.56 -10.99 14.32
C VAL A 313 -0.75 -9.53 13.94
N ILE A 314 -0.76 -9.25 12.64
CA ILE A 314 -1.02 -7.92 12.08
C ILE A 314 -2.36 -7.88 11.34
N ALA A 315 -3.04 -6.74 11.44
CA ALA A 315 -4.25 -6.49 10.69
C ALA A 315 -4.34 -5.04 10.20
N GLY A 316 -5.00 -4.85 9.05
CA GLY A 316 -5.30 -3.54 8.48
C GLY A 316 -6.46 -2.84 9.20
N ASN A 317 -6.72 -1.60 8.81
CA ASN A 317 -7.72 -0.73 9.43
C ASN A 317 -9.17 -1.22 9.28
N HIS A 318 -9.49 -2.13 8.37
CA HIS A 318 -10.83 -2.71 8.28
C HIS A 318 -11.05 -3.89 9.25
N THR A 319 -10.05 -4.22 10.06
CA THR A 319 -10.15 -5.24 11.10
C THR A 319 -10.31 -4.61 12.46
N LYS A 320 -11.46 -4.82 13.08
CA LYS A 320 -11.71 -4.36 14.45
C LYS A 320 -10.78 -5.09 15.41
N LEU A 321 -10.34 -4.38 16.45
CA LEU A 321 -9.71 -5.01 17.59
C LEU A 321 -10.69 -6.03 18.22
N PRO A 322 -10.19 -7.18 18.70
CA PRO A 322 -11.01 -8.09 19.48
C PRO A 322 -11.59 -7.41 20.74
N GLU A 323 -12.80 -7.81 21.18
CA GLU A 323 -13.49 -7.13 22.30
C GLU A 323 -12.84 -7.39 23.67
N ASP A 324 -12.20 -8.54 23.82
CA ASP A 324 -11.53 -9.03 25.03
C ASP A 324 -10.00 -8.95 24.90
N ILE A 325 -9.49 -7.89 24.27
CA ILE A 325 -8.06 -7.55 24.39
C ILE A 325 -7.69 -7.33 25.86
N ASP A 326 -6.45 -7.65 26.20
CA ASP A 326 -5.92 -7.38 27.53
C ASP A 326 -6.08 -5.88 27.84
N PRO A 327 -6.82 -5.49 28.91
CA PRO A 327 -6.96 -4.08 29.30
C PRO A 327 -5.61 -3.43 29.64
N LEU A 328 -4.59 -4.25 29.92
CA LEU A 328 -3.20 -3.87 30.15
C LEU A 328 -2.37 -3.78 28.86
N SER A 329 -3.01 -3.77 27.68
CA SER A 329 -2.33 -3.56 26.41
C SER A 329 -1.49 -2.26 26.42
N PRO A 330 -0.22 -2.29 25.98
CA PRO A 330 0.60 -1.10 25.90
C PRO A 330 -0.01 0.01 25.05
N HIS A 331 -0.55 -0.34 23.88
CA HIS A 331 -1.38 0.56 23.11
C HIS A 331 -2.80 0.47 23.71
N ARG A 332 -3.27 1.55 24.34
CA ARG A 332 -4.63 1.64 24.92
C ARG A 332 -5.21 3.06 25.01
N ASN A 333 -4.35 4.07 24.97
CA ASN A 333 -4.75 5.47 25.17
C ASN A 333 -4.99 6.24 23.85
N TRP A 334 -5.42 5.55 22.79
CA TRP A 334 -5.70 6.20 21.51
C TRP A 334 -7.09 6.86 21.50
N ASP A 335 -7.28 7.81 20.60
CA ASP A 335 -8.57 8.36 20.16
C ASP A 335 -8.33 9.07 18.82
N GLU A 336 -9.32 9.80 18.35
CA GLU A 336 -9.23 10.55 17.11
C GLU A 336 -8.28 11.76 17.21
N ASP A 337 -8.21 12.38 18.38
CA ASP A 337 -7.46 13.60 18.71
C ASP A 337 -7.40 14.68 17.62
N LEU A 338 -8.60 15.02 17.10
CA LEU A 338 -8.78 16.09 16.13
C LEU A 338 -9.38 17.33 16.77
N LEU A 339 -8.65 18.45 16.71
CA LEU A 339 -9.11 19.72 17.27
C LEU A 339 -10.26 20.34 16.45
N LEU A 340 -10.18 20.20 15.13
CA LEU A 340 -11.20 20.66 14.19
C LEU A 340 -11.88 19.45 13.54
N PRO A 341 -13.13 19.59 13.08
CA PRO A 341 -13.82 18.52 12.36
C PRO A 341 -12.98 18.03 11.17
N ARG A 342 -13.06 16.74 10.87
CA ARG A 342 -12.47 16.18 9.65
C ARG A 342 -13.42 16.33 8.47
N ASN A 343 -12.87 16.23 7.27
CA ASN A 343 -13.63 15.95 6.06
C ASN A 343 -13.44 14.44 5.72
N PRO A 344 -14.51 13.64 5.58
CA PRO A 344 -14.42 12.23 5.19
C PRO A 344 -13.68 12.03 3.86
N ASP A 345 -13.22 10.81 3.58
CA ASP A 345 -12.65 10.50 2.27
C ASP A 345 -13.71 10.71 1.19
N GLY A 346 -13.34 11.45 0.14
CA GLY A 346 -14.26 11.79 -0.94
C GLY A 346 -14.69 10.57 -1.75
N GLY A 347 -13.85 9.54 -1.85
CA GLY A 347 -14.16 8.26 -2.50
C GLY A 347 -14.95 7.28 -1.62
N GLY A 348 -15.16 7.60 -0.34
CA GLY A 348 -15.85 6.75 0.62
C GLY A 348 -14.95 5.75 1.36
N HIS A 349 -13.65 5.69 1.07
CA HIS A 349 -12.76 4.67 1.61
C HIS A 349 -12.60 4.80 3.13
N ALA A 350 -12.86 3.69 3.84
CA ALA A 350 -12.78 3.56 5.29
C ALA A 350 -13.59 4.60 6.10
N ASN A 351 -14.58 5.27 5.49
CA ASN A 351 -15.40 6.25 6.19
C ASN A 351 -16.15 5.58 7.36
N GLY A 352 -15.98 6.13 8.56
CA GLY A 352 -16.60 5.62 9.79
C GLY A 352 -15.77 4.55 10.54
N VAL A 353 -14.63 4.13 9.99
CA VAL A 353 -13.65 3.32 10.74
C VAL A 353 -12.86 4.26 11.64
N MET A 354 -13.01 4.08 12.96
CA MET A 354 -12.39 4.92 13.98
C MET A 354 -11.02 4.37 14.40
N ALA A 355 -10.25 5.21 15.09
CA ALA A 355 -8.98 4.87 15.72
C ALA A 355 -9.10 3.62 16.62
N PRO A 356 -8.03 2.81 16.71
CA PRO A 356 -6.69 3.13 16.25
C PRO A 356 -6.52 2.89 14.75
N GLY A 357 -7.29 1.98 14.16
CA GLY A 357 -7.16 1.53 12.78
C GLY A 357 -5.81 0.86 12.53
N GLY A 358 -5.84 -0.41 12.13
CA GLY A 358 -4.66 -1.23 11.89
C GLY A 358 -3.84 -1.45 13.16
N TRP A 359 -3.39 -2.67 13.39
CA TRP A 359 -2.77 -3.02 14.67
C TRP A 359 -1.87 -4.23 14.56
N ILE A 360 -0.91 -4.33 15.49
CA ILE A 360 -0.12 -5.53 15.75
C ILE A 360 -0.42 -5.98 17.18
N ALA A 361 -0.79 -7.25 17.34
CA ALA A 361 -1.07 -7.85 18.62
C ALA A 361 -0.21 -9.10 18.85
N ARG A 362 0.19 -9.31 20.10
CA ARG A 362 0.90 -10.50 20.57
C ARG A 362 -0.09 -11.49 21.19
N THR A 363 0.09 -12.78 20.93
CA THR A 363 -0.67 -13.86 21.56
C THR A 363 0.16 -15.11 21.84
N ASP A 364 -0.30 -15.93 22.79
CA ASP A 364 0.34 -17.22 23.07
C ASP A 364 0.07 -18.26 21.95
N ALA A 365 0.76 -19.39 21.98
CA ALA A 365 0.64 -20.45 20.98
C ALA A 365 -0.78 -21.07 20.87
N ASP A 366 -1.63 -20.90 21.89
CA ASP A 366 -3.01 -21.35 21.88
C ASP A 366 -4.01 -20.24 21.51
N GLY A 367 -3.53 -19.02 21.26
CA GLY A 367 -4.34 -17.84 20.94
C GLY A 367 -5.18 -17.31 22.12
N LYS A 368 -4.83 -17.60 23.38
CA LYS A 368 -5.68 -17.30 24.55
C LYS A 368 -5.50 -15.90 25.11
N THR A 369 -4.27 -15.39 25.19
CA THR A 369 -4.00 -14.01 25.67
C THR A 369 -3.71 -13.09 24.50
N TRP A 370 -4.38 -11.94 24.38
CA TRP A 370 -4.15 -10.98 23.29
C TRP A 370 -3.76 -9.61 23.84
N THR A 371 -2.54 -9.19 23.57
CA THR A 371 -2.00 -7.90 24.00
C THR A 371 -1.72 -7.04 22.77
N VAL A 372 -2.39 -5.89 22.65
CA VAL A 372 -2.19 -4.97 21.51
C VAL A 372 -0.92 -4.16 21.75
N LEU A 373 0.07 -4.34 20.88
CA LEU A 373 1.37 -3.70 21.03
C LEU A 373 1.36 -2.28 20.49
N CYS A 374 0.81 -2.08 19.30
CA CYS A 374 0.77 -0.79 18.61
C CYS A 374 -0.38 -0.72 17.59
N GLY A 375 -0.69 0.49 17.13
CA GLY A 375 -1.75 0.74 16.15
C GLY A 375 -1.57 2.03 15.36
N GLY A 376 -2.58 2.43 14.59
CA GLY A 376 -2.51 3.64 13.76
C GLY A 376 -1.98 3.40 12.34
N PHE A 377 -2.10 2.18 11.84
CA PHE A 377 -1.74 1.81 10.47
C PHE A 377 -2.94 1.93 9.52
N ARG A 378 -2.69 2.12 8.22
CA ARG A 378 -3.75 1.97 7.21
C ARG A 378 -3.92 0.50 6.87
N ASN A 379 -2.89 -0.06 6.25
CA ASN A 379 -2.88 -1.42 5.75
C ASN A 379 -1.45 -1.94 5.75
N ALA A 380 -0.95 -2.19 6.95
CA ALA A 380 0.30 -2.87 7.14
C ALA A 380 0.08 -4.37 6.88
N PHE A 381 0.53 -4.83 5.72
CA PHE A 381 0.17 -6.18 5.22
C PHE A 381 1.01 -7.28 5.89
N ASP A 382 2.29 -7.02 6.13
CA ASP A 382 3.20 -7.99 6.73
C ASP A 382 4.27 -7.28 7.58
N PHE A 383 4.95 -8.05 8.41
CA PHE A 383 6.03 -7.58 9.28
C PHE A 383 7.05 -8.69 9.52
N ASP A 384 8.24 -8.29 9.95
CA ASP A 384 9.27 -9.24 10.38
C ASP A 384 10.18 -8.65 11.46
N PHE A 385 10.92 -9.51 12.15
CA PHE A 385 11.87 -9.15 13.19
C PHE A 385 13.28 -9.02 12.61
N ASN A 386 13.94 -7.90 12.91
CA ASN A 386 15.36 -7.78 12.59
C ASN A 386 16.22 -8.60 13.57
N GLN A 387 17.54 -8.61 13.36
CA GLN A 387 18.48 -9.35 14.21
C GLN A 387 18.60 -8.81 15.65
N ASP A 388 18.14 -7.59 15.91
CA ASP A 388 18.03 -7.04 17.27
C ASP A 388 16.74 -7.53 17.97
N GLY A 389 15.78 -8.14 17.25
CA GLY A 389 14.45 -8.50 17.77
C GLY A 389 13.40 -7.38 17.66
N GLU A 390 13.65 -6.37 16.82
CA GLU A 390 12.74 -5.24 16.59
C GLU A 390 11.81 -5.49 15.40
N ILE A 391 10.56 -5.05 15.49
CA ILE A 391 9.53 -5.26 14.47
C ILE A 391 9.57 -4.12 13.44
N LEU A 392 9.73 -4.47 12.16
CA LEU A 392 9.49 -3.53 11.06
C LEU A 392 8.35 -4.03 10.17
N THR A 393 7.54 -3.09 9.69
CA THR A 393 6.39 -3.37 8.82
C THR A 393 6.29 -2.35 7.69
N PHE A 394 5.61 -2.73 6.60
CA PHE A 394 5.38 -1.89 5.43
C PHE A 394 3.90 -1.50 5.34
N ASP A 395 3.59 -0.23 5.66
CA ASP A 395 2.22 0.32 5.70
C ASP A 395 1.86 1.01 4.38
N ALA A 396 0.62 0.82 3.93
CA ALA A 396 0.15 1.30 2.63
C ALA A 396 -0.04 2.83 2.57
N ASP A 397 0.09 3.38 1.37
CA ASP A 397 -0.22 4.78 1.07
C ASP A 397 -1.73 5.04 1.09
N MET A 398 -2.11 6.29 0.79
CA MET A 398 -3.43 6.58 0.22
C MET A 398 -3.23 7.41 -1.05
N GLU A 399 -2.85 6.76 -2.15
CA GLU A 399 -2.57 7.42 -3.44
C GLU A 399 -3.70 8.36 -3.91
N TRP A 400 -4.96 8.10 -3.53
CA TRP A 400 -6.10 8.95 -3.87
C TRP A 400 -6.02 10.35 -3.25
N ASP A 401 -5.24 10.52 -2.19
CA ASP A 401 -5.06 11.81 -1.53
C ASP A 401 -3.88 12.61 -2.09
N THR A 402 -3.15 12.08 -3.07
CA THR A 402 -1.99 12.77 -3.67
C THR A 402 -2.35 14.21 -4.03
N GLY A 403 -1.46 15.15 -3.72
CA GLY A 403 -1.69 16.59 -3.95
C GLY A 403 -2.50 17.28 -2.83
N ALA A 404 -3.02 16.55 -1.84
CA ALA A 404 -3.62 17.11 -0.63
C ALA A 404 -2.63 17.13 0.56
N PRO A 405 -2.85 17.97 1.58
CA PRO A 405 -1.93 18.17 2.71
C PRO A 405 -1.79 16.95 3.63
N TRP A 406 -2.75 16.04 3.58
CA TRP A 406 -2.84 14.83 4.41
C TRP A 406 -2.47 13.55 3.64
N TYR A 407 -1.95 13.67 2.41
CA TYR A 407 -1.38 12.53 1.72
C TYR A 407 -0.28 11.88 2.56
N ARG A 408 -0.28 10.55 2.59
CA ARG A 408 0.78 9.74 3.21
C ARG A 408 1.24 8.68 2.22
N PRO A 409 2.55 8.59 1.94
CA PRO A 409 3.10 7.55 1.10
C PRO A 409 3.13 6.20 1.83
N THR A 410 3.46 5.15 1.08
CA THR A 410 3.84 3.86 1.65
C THR A 410 5.13 4.06 2.44
N ARG A 411 5.24 3.37 3.57
CA ARG A 411 6.27 3.68 4.55
C ARG A 411 6.65 2.48 5.39
N ILE A 412 7.94 2.42 5.73
CA ILE A 412 8.47 1.42 6.65
C ILE A 412 8.38 1.99 8.06
N ASN A 413 7.75 1.25 8.96
CA ASN A 413 7.52 1.65 10.34
C ASN A 413 8.25 0.72 11.29
N HIS A 414 8.85 1.27 12.34
CA HIS A 414 9.42 0.53 13.46
C HIS A 414 8.37 0.42 14.57
N ALA A 415 7.77 -0.76 14.70
CA ALA A 415 6.58 -0.99 15.51
C ALA A 415 6.92 -1.33 16.97
N THR A 416 7.19 -0.30 17.76
CA THR A 416 7.55 -0.41 19.19
C THR A 416 6.33 -0.52 20.11
N SER A 417 6.54 -0.87 21.39
CA SER A 417 5.46 -0.99 22.37
C SER A 417 4.77 0.35 22.62
N GLY A 418 3.44 0.37 22.55
CA GLY A 418 2.59 1.56 22.71
C GLY A 418 2.51 2.47 21.47
N ALA A 419 3.21 2.16 20.38
CA ALA A 419 3.34 3.03 19.22
C ALA A 419 1.99 3.35 18.54
N GLU A 420 1.91 4.56 17.99
CA GLU A 420 0.79 5.11 17.22
C GLU A 420 1.33 5.72 15.92
N PHE A 421 0.79 5.29 14.77
CA PHE A 421 1.29 5.69 13.44
C PHE A 421 0.41 6.69 12.70
N GLY A 422 -0.60 7.23 13.37
CA GLY A 422 -1.29 8.42 12.94
C GLY A 422 -2.53 8.16 12.08
N TRP A 423 -2.86 6.92 11.70
CA TRP A 423 -3.97 6.63 10.78
C TRP A 423 -5.35 7.07 11.32
N ARG A 424 -6.08 7.81 10.48
CA ARG A 424 -7.50 8.16 10.60
C ARG A 424 -8.04 8.34 9.19
N TYR A 425 -9.34 8.12 8.99
CA TYR A 425 -9.96 8.29 7.67
C TYR A 425 -10.04 9.76 7.23
N GLY A 426 -10.09 9.98 5.90
CA GLY A 426 -10.18 11.30 5.29
C GLY A 426 -9.06 12.25 5.72
N THR A 427 -9.41 13.47 6.10
CA THR A 427 -8.45 14.51 6.51
C THR A 427 -7.99 14.41 7.96
N GLY A 428 -8.43 13.40 8.71
CA GLY A 428 -8.10 13.24 10.15
C GLY A 428 -6.69 12.74 10.41
N LYS A 429 -5.93 12.46 9.35
CA LYS A 429 -4.58 11.88 9.40
C LYS A 429 -3.63 12.73 10.23
N TRP A 430 -2.97 12.12 11.23
CA TRP A 430 -1.99 12.86 12.03
C TRP A 430 -0.66 13.05 11.27
N PRO A 431 -0.02 14.22 11.42
CA PRO A 431 1.35 14.42 10.97
C PRO A 431 2.36 13.58 11.77
N ALA A 432 3.43 13.13 11.11
CA ALA A 432 4.46 12.31 11.75
C ALA A 432 5.24 13.05 12.86
N TYR A 433 5.31 14.38 12.81
CA TYR A 433 6.02 15.20 13.79
C TYR A 433 5.28 15.36 15.12
N PHE A 434 4.02 14.95 15.21
CA PHE A 434 3.30 14.97 16.49
C PHE A 434 4.03 14.11 17.54
N PRO A 435 4.28 14.61 18.76
CA PRO A 435 5.02 13.88 19.81
C PRO A 435 4.35 12.56 20.21
N ASP A 436 3.05 12.43 19.97
CA ASP A 436 2.24 11.23 20.19
C ASP A 436 2.08 10.32 18.94
N SER A 437 2.79 10.61 17.86
CA SER A 437 2.98 9.74 16.68
C SER A 437 4.44 9.28 16.58
N VAL A 438 4.71 8.01 16.27
CA VAL A 438 6.11 7.52 16.14
C VAL A 438 6.73 7.92 14.80
N GLY A 439 5.93 8.00 13.73
CA GLY A 439 6.41 8.31 12.38
C GLY A 439 7.03 7.11 11.66
N ALA A 440 7.56 7.34 10.47
CA ALA A 440 8.19 6.31 9.65
C ALA A 440 9.72 6.28 9.83
N VAL A 441 10.30 5.11 9.60
CA VAL A 441 11.75 4.92 9.44
C VAL A 441 12.21 5.44 8.08
N VAL A 442 11.40 5.20 7.04
CA VAL A 442 11.58 5.75 5.68
C VAL A 442 10.25 5.72 4.92
N ASP A 443 9.99 6.77 4.16
CA ASP A 443 8.89 6.83 3.19
C ASP A 443 9.37 6.32 1.82
N ILE A 444 8.66 5.36 1.23
CA ILE A 444 9.02 4.74 -0.05
C ILE A 444 8.36 5.44 -1.24
N GLY A 445 7.13 5.93 -1.06
CA GLY A 445 6.35 6.62 -2.09
C GLY A 445 5.04 5.91 -2.41
N LEU A 446 4.58 6.03 -3.66
CA LEU A 446 3.40 5.29 -4.12
C LEU A 446 3.69 3.79 -4.17
N GLY A 447 2.72 2.95 -3.79
CA GLY A 447 2.87 1.51 -3.89
C GLY A 447 1.76 0.72 -3.20
N SER A 448 1.82 -0.60 -3.34
CA SER A 448 0.89 -1.52 -2.69
C SER A 448 1.66 -2.58 -1.90
N PRO A 449 1.91 -2.36 -0.60
CA PRO A 449 2.62 -3.31 0.27
C PRO A 449 1.98 -4.68 0.30
N THR A 450 2.81 -5.72 0.23
CA THR A 450 2.42 -7.13 0.47
C THR A 450 3.43 -7.77 1.43
N GLY A 451 3.95 -8.98 1.16
CA GLY A 451 4.87 -9.68 2.06
C GLY A 451 6.19 -8.95 2.30
N VAL A 452 6.75 -9.16 3.49
CA VAL A 452 8.06 -8.65 3.90
C VAL A 452 8.86 -9.72 4.64
N CYS A 453 10.18 -9.68 4.51
CA CYS A 453 11.07 -10.59 5.26
C CYS A 453 12.47 -9.99 5.40
N PHE A 454 13.08 -10.12 6.58
CA PHE A 454 14.48 -9.81 6.75
C PHE A 454 15.37 -10.88 6.10
N GLY A 455 16.45 -10.45 5.45
CA GLY A 455 17.47 -11.35 4.92
C GLY A 455 18.29 -12.10 5.96
N THR A 456 17.92 -12.05 7.24
CA THR A 456 18.65 -12.63 8.36
C THR A 456 18.93 -14.11 8.11
N GLY A 457 20.21 -14.49 8.20
CA GLY A 457 20.64 -15.86 7.99
C GLY A 457 20.67 -16.31 6.53
N ALA A 458 20.22 -15.52 5.56
CA ALA A 458 20.29 -15.87 4.15
C ALA A 458 21.75 -15.93 3.64
N MET A 459 22.01 -16.71 2.60
CA MET A 459 23.29 -16.76 1.88
C MET A 459 23.43 -15.59 0.90
N LEU A 460 23.29 -14.38 1.42
CA LEU A 460 23.41 -13.13 0.68
C LEU A 460 24.59 -12.31 1.23
N PRO A 461 25.10 -11.31 0.50
CA PRO A 461 26.10 -10.37 1.03
C PRO A 461 25.62 -9.69 2.32
N ALA A 462 26.57 -9.30 3.16
CA ALA A 462 26.31 -8.78 4.52
C ALA A 462 25.25 -7.67 4.58
N LYS A 463 25.21 -6.74 3.61
CA LYS A 463 24.20 -5.66 3.58
C LYS A 463 22.78 -6.19 3.39
N TYR A 464 22.60 -7.25 2.62
CA TYR A 464 21.29 -7.85 2.34
C TYR A 464 20.84 -8.80 3.45
N GLN A 465 21.78 -9.41 4.18
CA GLN A 465 21.43 -10.16 5.39
C GLN A 465 20.81 -9.30 6.50
N ARG A 466 21.03 -7.98 6.44
CA ARG A 466 20.50 -6.98 7.37
C ARG A 466 19.34 -6.18 6.77
N ALA A 467 18.97 -6.45 5.52
CA ALA A 467 17.93 -5.72 4.83
C ALA A 467 16.55 -6.33 5.10
N LEU A 468 15.53 -5.47 5.18
CA LEU A 468 14.14 -5.87 5.06
C LEU A 468 13.78 -5.88 3.58
N PHE A 469 13.44 -7.05 3.05
CA PHE A 469 12.85 -7.19 1.72
C PHE A 469 11.37 -6.86 1.80
N ALA A 470 10.89 -5.91 1.00
CA ALA A 470 9.51 -5.43 1.03
C ALA A 470 8.88 -5.45 -0.37
N CYS A 471 7.83 -6.25 -0.54
CA CYS A 471 7.13 -6.44 -1.80
C CYS A 471 6.18 -5.27 -2.12
N ASP A 472 6.17 -4.83 -3.37
CA ASP A 472 5.22 -3.87 -3.94
C ASP A 472 4.50 -4.49 -5.14
N TRP A 473 3.21 -4.77 -4.94
CA TRP A 473 2.35 -5.45 -5.90
C TRP A 473 2.08 -4.61 -7.14
N THR A 474 1.82 -3.31 -6.98
CA THR A 474 1.38 -2.42 -8.06
C THR A 474 2.49 -2.14 -9.05
N TYR A 475 3.70 -1.88 -8.55
CA TYR A 475 4.83 -1.51 -9.39
C TYR A 475 5.75 -2.67 -9.76
N GLY A 476 5.48 -3.87 -9.23
CA GLY A 476 6.24 -5.08 -9.47
C GLY A 476 7.71 -4.96 -9.06
N LYS A 477 7.92 -4.48 -7.84
CA LYS A 477 9.24 -4.23 -7.26
C LYS A 477 9.37 -4.90 -5.92
N LEU A 478 10.52 -5.52 -5.70
CA LEU A 478 10.98 -5.91 -4.37
C LEU A 478 12.00 -4.88 -3.93
N TYR A 479 11.73 -4.17 -2.84
CA TYR A 479 12.70 -3.25 -2.25
C TYR A 479 13.60 -4.00 -1.27
N ALA A 480 14.89 -3.68 -1.24
CA ALA A 480 15.76 -3.96 -0.11
C ALA A 480 15.89 -2.66 0.71
N VAL A 481 15.30 -2.66 1.89
CA VAL A 481 15.37 -1.55 2.85
C VAL A 481 16.52 -1.84 3.82
N PHE A 482 17.37 -0.86 4.07
CA PHE A 482 18.54 -0.96 4.94
C PHE A 482 18.36 -0.11 6.21
N PRO A 483 17.78 -0.66 7.28
CA PRO A 483 17.70 0.02 8.57
C PRO A 483 19.09 0.33 9.11
N THR A 484 19.28 1.57 9.53
CA THR A 484 20.48 2.05 10.24
C THR A 484 20.06 2.48 11.63
N PRO A 485 20.71 1.97 12.70
CA PRO A 485 20.42 2.40 14.06
C PRO A 485 20.49 3.93 14.20
N LYS A 486 19.50 4.51 14.89
CA LYS A 486 19.42 5.94 15.22
C LYS A 486 18.84 6.07 16.61
N GLY A 487 19.72 6.14 17.61
CA GLY A 487 19.32 6.06 19.01
C GLY A 487 18.57 4.75 19.30
N ALA A 488 17.45 4.83 20.00
CA ALA A 488 16.56 3.73 20.35
C ALA A 488 15.64 3.27 19.20
N SER A 489 15.81 3.83 17.99
CA SER A 489 15.04 3.49 16.80
C SER A 489 15.96 3.35 15.57
N TYR A 490 15.39 3.46 14.37
CA TYR A 490 16.10 3.34 13.10
C TYR A 490 15.76 4.51 12.18
N SER A 491 16.69 4.90 11.32
CA SER A 491 16.41 5.48 10.00
C SER A 491 16.64 4.40 8.93
N ALA A 492 16.26 4.63 7.68
CA ALA A 492 16.63 3.70 6.61
C ALA A 492 16.86 4.40 5.27
N THR A 493 17.61 3.71 4.42
CA THR A 493 17.61 3.92 2.96
C THR A 493 17.05 2.66 2.29
N PHE A 494 16.77 2.73 0.99
CA PHE A 494 16.31 1.56 0.26
C PHE A 494 16.78 1.61 -1.19
N GLU A 495 16.80 0.45 -1.83
CA GLU A 495 17.00 0.30 -3.27
C GLU A 495 15.96 -0.67 -3.85
N THR A 496 15.69 -0.58 -5.15
CA THR A 496 14.97 -1.64 -5.85
C THR A 496 15.91 -2.85 -5.95
N PHE A 497 15.60 -3.93 -5.24
CA PHE A 497 16.40 -5.15 -5.25
C PHE A 497 16.16 -5.99 -6.51
N LEU A 498 14.89 -6.14 -6.88
CA LEU A 498 14.49 -6.70 -8.17
C LEU A 498 13.21 -6.06 -8.70
N SER A 499 13.01 -6.16 -10.01
CA SER A 499 11.79 -5.69 -10.68
C SER A 499 11.52 -6.47 -11.96
N GLY A 500 10.26 -6.55 -12.36
CA GLY A 500 9.83 -7.23 -13.58
C GLY A 500 8.47 -6.71 -14.05
N LYS A 501 8.08 -7.06 -15.28
CA LYS A 501 6.79 -6.64 -15.86
C LYS A 501 6.17 -7.76 -16.69
N PRO A 502 5.04 -8.35 -16.28
CA PRO A 502 4.37 -8.16 -14.98
C PRO A 502 5.19 -8.78 -13.84
N LEU A 503 5.07 -8.29 -12.61
CA LEU A 503 5.65 -8.96 -11.43
C LEU A 503 4.89 -8.62 -10.14
N PRO A 504 3.58 -8.94 -10.05
CA PRO A 504 2.75 -8.60 -8.90
C PRO A 504 3.17 -9.41 -7.66
N LEU A 505 4.18 -8.94 -6.93
CA LEU A 505 4.79 -9.63 -5.79
C LEU A 505 3.76 -9.77 -4.66
N THR A 506 3.64 -10.97 -4.12
CA THR A 506 2.69 -11.28 -3.04
C THR A 506 3.37 -11.62 -1.73
N ASP A 507 4.43 -12.41 -1.75
CA ASP A 507 5.14 -12.79 -0.54
C ASP A 507 6.64 -13.04 -0.80
N VAL A 508 7.45 -12.95 0.26
CA VAL A 508 8.89 -13.18 0.24
C VAL A 508 9.34 -13.80 1.57
N ILE A 509 10.20 -14.82 1.52
CA ILE A 509 10.77 -15.46 2.71
C ILE A 509 12.24 -15.82 2.51
N VAL A 510 12.99 -15.92 3.61
CA VAL A 510 14.23 -16.70 3.66
C VAL A 510 13.86 -18.14 3.99
N HIS A 511 14.10 -19.06 3.05
CA HIS A 511 13.79 -20.47 3.20
C HIS A 511 14.84 -21.20 4.05
N THR A 512 14.53 -22.43 4.49
CA THR A 512 15.42 -23.27 5.32
C THR A 512 16.76 -23.61 4.65
N ASP A 513 16.83 -23.60 3.32
CA ASP A 513 18.06 -23.71 2.53
C ASP A 513 18.90 -22.42 2.52
N ARG A 514 18.45 -21.40 3.25
CA ARG A 514 19.05 -20.06 3.39
C ARG A 514 19.03 -19.23 2.10
N GLN A 515 18.22 -19.58 1.11
CA GLN A 515 17.99 -18.74 -0.07
C GLN A 515 16.72 -17.90 0.08
N LEU A 516 16.61 -16.84 -0.71
CA LEU A 516 15.42 -16.00 -0.73
C LEU A 516 14.41 -16.57 -1.74
N TYR A 517 13.16 -16.75 -1.33
CA TYR A 517 12.06 -17.18 -2.21
C TYR A 517 11.01 -16.08 -2.26
N PHE A 518 10.39 -15.88 -3.42
CA PHE A 518 9.26 -14.96 -3.56
C PHE A 518 8.16 -15.56 -4.44
N THR A 519 6.92 -15.13 -4.21
CA THR A 519 5.77 -15.45 -5.05
C THR A 519 5.24 -14.21 -5.76
N ILE A 520 4.63 -14.43 -6.93
CA ILE A 520 3.78 -13.43 -7.59
C ILE A 520 2.35 -13.96 -7.68
N GLY A 521 1.35 -13.07 -7.75
CA GLY A 521 -0.05 -13.44 -7.83
C GLY A 521 -1.01 -12.42 -7.23
N GLY A 522 -2.06 -12.93 -6.58
CA GLY A 522 -3.13 -12.15 -6.00
C GLY A 522 -4.10 -11.60 -7.06
N ARG A 523 -5.32 -11.27 -6.62
CA ARG A 523 -6.42 -10.71 -7.44
C ARG A 523 -6.67 -11.52 -8.72
N LYS A 524 -6.63 -12.86 -8.62
CA LYS A 524 -6.77 -13.82 -9.75
C LYS A 524 -5.74 -13.65 -10.87
N THR A 525 -4.61 -12.97 -10.62
CA THR A 525 -3.52 -12.84 -11.59
C THR A 525 -2.70 -14.13 -11.69
N GLN A 526 -1.91 -14.26 -12.76
CA GLN A 526 -1.04 -15.42 -12.95
C GLN A 526 0.02 -15.50 -11.83
N SER A 527 0.19 -16.69 -11.26
CA SER A 527 1.09 -16.91 -10.13
C SER A 527 2.29 -17.76 -10.47
N GLY A 528 3.37 -17.54 -9.71
CA GLY A 528 4.62 -18.28 -9.84
C GLY A 528 5.44 -18.23 -8.56
N LEU A 529 6.32 -19.22 -8.40
CA LEU A 529 7.28 -19.33 -7.31
C LEU A 529 8.70 -19.19 -7.87
N TYR A 530 9.51 -18.38 -7.19
CA TYR A 530 10.86 -18.05 -7.61
C TYR A 530 11.85 -18.20 -6.46
N ARG A 531 13.08 -18.56 -6.81
CA ARG A 531 14.24 -18.59 -5.92
C ARG A 531 15.27 -17.59 -6.38
N VAL A 532 15.88 -16.86 -5.45
CA VAL A 532 16.98 -15.93 -5.68
C VAL A 532 18.24 -16.46 -5.03
N THR A 533 19.31 -16.55 -5.79
CA THR A 533 20.64 -16.94 -5.31
C THR A 533 21.67 -15.85 -5.60
N TYR A 534 22.71 -15.76 -4.77
CA TYR A 534 23.85 -14.90 -5.02
C TYR A 534 25.00 -15.70 -5.65
N GLN A 535 25.51 -15.22 -6.78
CA GLN A 535 26.63 -15.80 -7.54
C GLN A 535 27.79 -14.81 -7.74
N GLY A 536 27.78 -13.68 -7.01
CA GLY A 536 28.91 -12.74 -7.02
C GLY A 536 30.05 -13.18 -6.09
N ASP A 537 31.06 -12.32 -5.98
CA ASP A 537 32.30 -12.60 -5.25
C ASP A 537 32.28 -12.15 -3.78
N GLU A 538 31.22 -11.47 -3.31
CA GLU A 538 31.12 -11.04 -1.91
C GLU A 538 30.84 -12.20 -0.95
N SER A 539 31.27 -12.06 0.30
CA SER A 539 31.04 -13.07 1.33
C SER A 539 29.57 -13.19 1.69
N THR A 540 29.07 -14.44 1.74
CA THR A 540 27.74 -14.82 2.20
C THR A 540 27.75 -15.49 3.57
N ALA A 541 28.88 -15.39 4.30
CA ALA A 541 28.96 -15.87 5.68
C ALA A 541 27.94 -15.14 6.57
N PRO A 542 27.29 -15.82 7.54
CA PRO A 542 26.37 -15.18 8.46
C PRO A 542 26.97 -13.95 9.12
N VAL A 543 26.23 -12.84 9.14
CA VAL A 543 26.60 -11.62 9.88
C VAL A 543 25.59 -11.31 10.96
N GLY A 544 26.09 -10.77 12.08
CA GLY A 544 25.26 -10.19 13.14
C GLY A 544 24.73 -8.80 12.80
N PRO A 545 23.99 -8.17 13.74
CA PRO A 545 23.39 -6.86 13.53
C PRO A 545 24.47 -5.79 13.28
N ILE A 546 24.03 -4.58 12.93
CA ILE A 546 24.96 -3.45 12.82
C ILE A 546 25.50 -3.14 14.23
N GLU A 547 26.81 -3.20 14.39
CA GLU A 547 27.48 -2.88 15.65
C GLU A 547 27.46 -1.36 15.86
N ASP A 548 26.58 -0.92 16.77
CA ASP A 548 26.49 0.45 17.27
C ASP A 548 26.15 0.36 18.76
N ALA A 549 27.16 0.55 19.62
CA ALA A 549 27.04 0.35 21.05
C ALA A 549 26.10 1.37 21.69
N ASP A 550 26.15 2.63 21.26
CA ASP A 550 25.33 3.72 21.79
C ASP A 550 23.86 3.48 21.42
N ALA A 551 23.59 3.09 20.17
CA ALA A 551 22.24 2.76 19.75
C ALA A 551 21.72 1.47 20.41
N ALA A 552 22.59 0.48 20.67
CA ALA A 552 22.22 -0.72 21.40
C ALA A 552 21.83 -0.39 22.85
N GLU A 553 22.62 0.41 23.56
CA GLU A 553 22.30 0.88 24.91
C GLU A 553 21.00 1.70 24.94
N ALA A 554 20.78 2.55 23.93
CA ALA A 554 19.53 3.28 23.78
C ALA A 554 18.33 2.34 23.55
N ARG A 555 18.46 1.29 22.73
CA ARG A 555 17.41 0.27 22.56
C ARG A 555 17.14 -0.52 23.84
N GLU A 556 18.18 -0.90 24.58
CA GLU A 556 18.02 -1.55 25.90
C GLU A 556 17.29 -0.64 26.89
N THR A 557 17.65 0.64 26.91
CA THR A 557 16.97 1.66 27.72
C THR A 557 15.50 1.79 27.31
N ARG A 558 15.21 1.82 26.01
CA ARG A 558 13.83 1.85 25.50
C ARG A 558 13.05 0.62 25.95
N ARG A 559 13.61 -0.58 25.82
CA ARG A 559 12.97 -1.83 26.26
C ARG A 559 12.72 -1.87 27.77
N MET A 560 13.62 -1.28 28.55
CA MET A 560 13.40 -1.07 29.99
C MET A 560 12.17 -0.18 30.22
N LEU A 561 12.03 0.95 29.51
CA LEU A 561 10.85 1.80 29.60
C LEU A 561 9.59 1.07 29.12
N GLU A 562 9.67 0.34 28.01
CA GLU A 562 8.58 -0.46 27.46
C GLU A 562 8.13 -1.57 28.40
N SER A 563 9.04 -2.08 29.25
CA SER A 563 8.70 -3.06 30.27
C SER A 563 7.75 -2.49 31.34
N LEU A 564 7.73 -1.17 31.52
CA LEU A 564 6.82 -0.44 32.44
C LEU A 564 5.46 -0.12 31.79
N HIS A 565 5.27 -0.46 30.51
CA HIS A 565 3.99 -0.24 29.84
C HIS A 565 2.94 -1.23 30.35
N GLY A 566 1.68 -0.82 30.28
CA GLY A 566 0.58 -1.76 30.43
C GLY A 566 0.24 -2.15 31.86
N HIS A 567 0.99 -1.77 32.88
CA HIS A 567 0.69 -2.18 34.25
C HIS A 567 1.14 -1.15 35.29
N ASP A 568 0.60 -1.27 36.50
CA ASP A 568 0.98 -0.43 37.63
C ASP A 568 2.34 -0.88 38.20
N ASP A 569 3.31 0.02 38.22
CA ASP A 569 4.61 -0.15 38.88
C ASP A 569 4.93 1.09 39.73
N PRO A 570 5.05 0.96 41.07
CA PRO A 570 5.38 2.08 41.97
C PRO A 570 6.69 2.82 41.63
N GLN A 571 7.62 2.20 40.90
CA GLN A 571 8.89 2.81 40.49
C GLN A 571 8.85 3.41 39.08
N ALA A 572 7.82 3.12 38.28
CA ALA A 572 7.77 3.52 36.87
C ALA A 572 7.93 5.03 36.69
N VAL A 573 7.24 5.84 37.50
CA VAL A 573 7.33 7.30 37.43
C VAL A 573 8.72 7.80 37.77
N GLU A 574 9.44 7.18 38.71
CA GLU A 574 10.81 7.60 39.03
C GLU A 574 11.80 7.21 37.93
N ILE A 575 11.64 6.02 37.36
CA ILE A 575 12.51 5.47 36.31
C ILE A 575 12.30 6.20 34.98
N ALA A 576 11.05 6.45 34.58
CA ALA A 576 10.73 6.99 33.25
C ALA A 576 10.90 8.51 33.12
N TRP A 577 10.71 9.26 34.22
CA TRP A 577 10.69 10.74 34.19
C TRP A 577 11.94 11.39 33.56
N PRO A 578 13.18 10.95 33.86
CA PRO A 578 14.38 11.55 33.29
C PRO A 578 14.39 11.50 31.76
N TYR A 579 13.76 10.48 31.17
CA TYR A 579 13.73 10.27 29.72
C TYR A 579 12.74 11.17 29.00
N LEU A 580 11.85 11.87 29.70
CA LEU A 580 10.98 12.89 29.10
C LEU A 580 11.78 14.07 28.50
N ASN A 581 13.00 14.32 28.99
CA ASN A 581 13.93 15.31 28.43
C ASN A 581 15.05 14.69 27.57
N SER A 582 14.96 13.40 27.23
CA SER A 582 15.96 12.78 26.34
C SER A 582 16.00 13.52 25.00
N ASP A 583 17.16 13.64 24.33
CA ASP A 583 17.22 14.13 22.94
C ASP A 583 16.76 13.05 21.94
N ASP A 584 16.77 11.78 22.37
CA ASP A 584 16.20 10.66 21.62
C ASP A 584 14.68 10.64 21.76
N ARG A 585 14.00 10.92 20.64
CA ARG A 585 12.55 10.94 20.54
C ARG A 585 11.89 9.61 20.88
N ALA A 586 12.51 8.48 20.56
CA ALA A 586 11.96 7.16 20.87
C ALA A 586 12.03 6.86 22.38
N LEU A 587 13.08 7.32 23.06
CA LEU A 587 13.15 7.27 24.53
C LEU A 587 12.13 8.20 25.18
N ARG A 588 11.97 9.43 24.67
CA ARG A 588 10.92 10.35 25.14
C ARG A 588 9.53 9.72 25.02
N TYR A 589 9.23 9.13 23.87
CA TYR A 589 7.95 8.49 23.60
C TYR A 589 7.69 7.31 24.56
N ALA A 590 8.65 6.38 24.68
CA ALA A 590 8.51 5.23 25.58
C ALA A 590 8.40 5.68 27.05
N GLY A 591 9.20 6.66 27.49
CA GLY A 591 9.10 7.21 28.84
C GLY A 591 7.74 7.85 29.13
N ARG A 592 7.17 8.57 28.15
CA ARG A 592 5.82 9.14 28.27
C ARG A 592 4.74 8.05 28.36
N VAL A 593 4.80 7.02 27.51
CA VAL A 593 3.84 5.90 27.55
C VAL A 593 3.95 5.09 28.85
N ALA A 594 5.16 4.95 29.41
CA ALA A 594 5.36 4.36 30.73
C ALA A 594 4.65 5.17 31.83
N ILE A 595 4.68 6.50 31.79
CA ILE A 595 3.98 7.39 32.73
C ILE A 595 2.47 7.37 32.49
N GLU A 596 2.01 7.47 31.23
CA GLU A 596 0.59 7.32 30.85
C GLU A 596 0.03 5.97 31.30
N SER A 597 0.90 4.97 31.51
CA SER A 597 0.50 3.67 32.00
C SER A 597 0.24 3.60 33.50
N GLN A 598 0.62 4.62 34.27
CA GLN A 598 0.49 4.65 35.73
C GLN A 598 -0.73 5.47 36.18
N PRO A 599 -1.30 5.19 37.37
CA PRO A 599 -2.38 5.98 37.92
C PRO A 599 -2.00 7.47 38.03
N VAL A 600 -2.79 8.34 37.39
CA VAL A 600 -2.54 9.79 37.25
C VAL A 600 -2.21 10.48 38.58
N GLU A 601 -2.86 10.02 39.65
CA GLU A 601 -2.75 10.60 40.99
C GLU A 601 -1.34 10.46 41.59
N THR A 602 -0.53 9.55 41.05
CA THR A 602 0.86 9.35 41.50
C THR A 602 1.84 10.33 40.87
N TRP A 603 1.48 11.01 39.78
CA TRP A 603 2.39 11.85 39.01
C TRP A 603 1.83 13.22 38.57
N ARG A 604 0.52 13.49 38.73
CA ARG A 604 -0.12 14.79 38.39
C ARG A 604 0.66 16.00 38.92
N GLU A 605 0.91 16.04 40.24
CA GLU A 605 1.62 17.15 40.88
C GLU A 605 3.06 17.30 40.35
N LYS A 606 3.72 16.18 40.03
CA LYS A 606 5.06 16.18 39.45
C LYS A 606 5.06 16.77 38.03
N ALA A 607 4.05 16.45 37.23
CA ALA A 607 3.87 17.02 35.88
C ALA A 607 3.67 18.54 35.95
N LEU A 608 2.81 19.00 36.85
CA LEU A 608 2.53 20.42 37.04
C LEU A 608 3.72 21.18 37.64
N ALA A 609 4.59 20.53 38.40
CA ALA A 609 5.79 21.15 38.97
C ALA A 609 7.04 21.07 38.07
N GLU A 610 7.02 20.35 36.95
CA GLU A 610 8.19 20.14 36.10
C GLU A 610 8.70 21.45 35.50
N THR A 611 10.00 21.69 35.60
CA THR A 611 10.63 22.96 35.23
C THR A 611 11.41 22.87 33.92
N ASN A 612 11.98 21.70 33.60
CA ASN A 612 12.63 21.46 32.33
C ASN A 612 11.61 21.53 31.19
N THR A 613 11.87 22.36 30.18
CA THR A 613 10.91 22.66 29.10
C THR A 613 10.41 21.40 28.38
N ASN A 614 11.32 20.51 27.95
CA ASN A 614 10.95 19.33 27.19
C ASN A 614 10.18 18.33 28.05
N ALA A 615 10.70 18.02 29.25
CA ALA A 615 10.01 17.13 30.18
C ALA A 615 8.65 17.67 30.59
N ARG A 616 8.52 18.99 30.80
CA ARG A 616 7.25 19.66 31.10
C ARG A 616 6.25 19.42 29.97
N ILE A 617 6.62 19.71 28.72
CA ILE A 617 5.72 19.52 27.57
C ILE A 617 5.26 18.07 27.48
N GLN A 618 6.19 17.09 27.55
CA GLN A 618 5.84 15.68 27.48
C GLN A 618 4.96 15.20 28.65
N ALA A 619 5.22 15.67 29.88
CA ALA A 619 4.40 15.36 31.04
C ALA A 619 3.00 15.99 30.95
N LEU A 620 2.89 17.20 30.40
CA LEU A 620 1.61 17.86 30.16
C LEU A 620 0.81 17.21 29.02
N ILE A 621 1.48 16.67 27.98
CA ILE A 621 0.85 15.81 26.97
C ILE A 621 0.28 14.56 27.64
N ALA A 622 1.05 13.88 28.50
CA ALA A 622 0.56 12.72 29.25
C ALA A 622 -0.65 13.09 30.13
N LEU A 623 -0.58 14.22 30.86
CA LEU A 623 -1.68 14.68 31.71
C LEU A 623 -2.93 15.06 30.90
N ALA A 624 -2.76 15.68 29.73
CA ALA A 624 -3.88 15.98 28.83
C ALA A 624 -4.57 14.71 28.33
N ARG A 625 -3.83 13.63 28.11
CA ARG A 625 -4.36 12.36 27.57
C ARG A 625 -4.98 11.46 28.65
N CYS A 626 -4.45 11.47 29.86
CA CYS A 626 -4.89 10.57 30.94
C CYS A 626 -5.70 11.26 32.05
N GLY A 627 -5.59 12.59 32.17
CA GLY A 627 -6.17 13.36 33.24
C GLY A 627 -7.68 13.59 33.10
N SER A 628 -8.15 14.62 33.78
CA SER A 628 -9.56 14.98 33.89
C SER A 628 -9.80 16.44 33.50
N SER A 629 -11.05 16.81 33.27
CA SER A 629 -11.40 18.19 32.90
C SER A 629 -10.92 19.25 33.92
N SER A 630 -10.70 18.88 35.18
CA SER A 630 -10.15 19.81 36.19
C SER A 630 -8.67 20.13 36.00
N ASP A 631 -7.93 19.32 35.24
CA ASP A 631 -6.49 19.51 35.01
C ASP A 631 -6.22 20.58 33.93
N GLN A 632 -7.21 20.91 33.09
CA GLN A 632 -7.03 21.73 31.89
C GLN A 632 -6.45 23.12 32.19
N ALA A 633 -7.01 23.85 33.15
CA ALA A 633 -6.58 25.21 33.44
C ALA A 633 -5.12 25.24 33.91
N ALA A 634 -4.73 24.27 34.75
CA ALA A 634 -3.36 24.14 35.24
C ALA A 634 -2.39 23.74 34.12
N ILE A 635 -2.79 22.84 33.21
CA ILE A 635 -1.97 22.51 32.03
C ILE A 635 -1.70 23.75 31.18
N VAL A 636 -2.75 24.51 30.86
CA VAL A 636 -2.64 25.72 30.05
C VAL A 636 -1.76 26.76 30.73
N GLU A 637 -1.95 27.02 32.03
CA GLU A 637 -1.08 27.92 32.80
C GLU A 637 0.40 27.52 32.73
N ARG A 638 0.70 26.21 32.82
CA ARG A 638 2.07 25.70 32.75
C ARG A 638 2.68 25.78 31.35
N LEU A 639 1.86 25.68 30.30
CA LEU A 639 2.27 25.90 28.91
C LEU A 639 2.49 27.38 28.61
N ASP A 640 1.68 28.28 29.18
CA ASP A 640 1.78 29.74 29.01
C ASP A 640 3.10 30.32 29.55
N GLU A 641 3.80 29.59 30.42
CA GLU A 641 5.14 29.95 30.88
C GLU A 641 6.25 29.66 29.86
N ILE A 642 5.97 28.92 28.80
CA ILE A 642 6.92 28.61 27.74
C ILE A 642 6.85 29.71 26.69
N ASP A 643 7.94 30.48 26.56
CA ASP A 643 8.09 31.45 25.47
C ASP A 643 8.37 30.71 24.15
N LEU A 644 7.32 30.53 23.34
CA LEU A 644 7.36 29.83 22.05
C LEU A 644 8.32 30.47 21.04
N GLY A 645 8.71 31.73 21.24
CA GLY A 645 9.69 32.43 20.39
C GLY A 645 11.14 32.12 20.74
N SER A 646 11.39 31.49 21.90
CA SER A 646 12.73 31.23 22.43
C SER A 646 13.14 29.76 22.43
N VAL A 647 12.19 28.85 22.15
CA VAL A 647 12.41 27.40 22.14
C VAL A 647 12.64 26.87 20.72
N THR A 648 13.09 25.63 20.63
CA THR A 648 13.31 24.97 19.33
C THR A 648 12.00 24.75 18.58
N GLU A 649 12.07 24.58 17.26
CA GLU A 649 10.90 24.27 16.43
C GLU A 649 10.13 23.03 16.92
N GLU A 650 10.85 21.95 17.29
CA GLU A 650 10.23 20.73 17.82
C GLU A 650 9.49 21.02 19.13
N GLN A 651 10.10 21.75 20.06
CA GLN A 651 9.45 22.13 21.32
C GLN A 651 8.22 23.02 21.08
N THR A 652 8.25 23.91 20.10
CA THR A 652 7.08 24.70 19.71
C THR A 652 5.97 23.81 19.20
N LEU A 653 6.25 22.88 18.27
CA LEU A 653 5.25 21.94 17.75
C LEU A 653 4.67 21.05 18.87
N ASP A 654 5.52 20.55 19.77
CA ASP A 654 5.09 19.71 20.89
C ASP A 654 4.21 20.50 21.88
N ALA A 655 4.57 21.75 22.20
CA ALA A 655 3.77 22.63 23.06
C ALA A 655 2.41 22.94 22.42
N LEU A 656 2.37 23.25 21.12
CA LEU A 656 1.12 23.45 20.38
C LEU A 656 0.25 22.18 20.39
N ARG A 657 0.87 20.99 20.23
CA ARG A 657 0.14 19.72 20.37
C ARG A 657 -0.39 19.53 21.81
N ALA A 658 0.35 19.93 22.83
CA ALA A 658 -0.10 19.86 24.22
C ALA A 658 -1.33 20.76 24.49
N TYR A 659 -1.35 21.99 23.98
CA TYR A 659 -2.55 22.85 24.01
C TYR A 659 -3.73 22.19 23.30
N ALA A 660 -3.50 21.67 22.08
CA ALA A 660 -4.55 21.01 21.31
C ALA A 660 -5.15 19.83 22.08
N LEU A 661 -4.31 18.96 22.65
CA LEU A 661 -4.76 17.82 23.44
C LEU A 661 -5.51 18.23 24.71
N ALA A 662 -5.07 19.29 25.40
CA ALA A 662 -5.80 19.83 26.55
C ALA A 662 -7.23 20.27 26.18
N PHE A 663 -7.43 20.82 24.98
CA PHE A 663 -8.76 21.24 24.51
C PHE A 663 -9.58 20.10 23.90
N ILE A 664 -8.92 19.09 23.33
CA ILE A 664 -9.57 17.90 22.74
C ILE A 664 -10.07 16.98 23.85
N ARG A 665 -9.19 16.61 24.80
CA ARG A 665 -9.43 15.55 25.78
C ARG A 665 -10.08 16.05 27.06
N LEU A 666 -9.72 17.26 27.49
CA LEU A 666 -10.21 17.82 28.75
C LEU A 666 -11.38 18.79 28.57
N GLY A 667 -11.85 18.95 27.33
CA GLY A 667 -13.05 19.71 26.96
C GLY A 667 -12.78 21.12 26.44
N LYS A 668 -13.84 21.86 26.10
CA LYS A 668 -13.71 23.26 25.65
C LYS A 668 -13.17 24.16 26.78
N PRO A 669 -12.18 25.04 26.51
CA PRO A 669 -11.67 25.96 27.53
C PRO A 669 -12.72 26.97 28.00
N SER A 670 -12.62 27.41 29.26
CA SER A 670 -13.35 28.59 29.74
C SER A 670 -12.86 29.86 29.02
N ASP A 671 -13.64 30.94 29.11
CA ASP A 671 -13.26 32.22 28.53
C ASP A 671 -11.92 32.75 29.09
N GLU A 672 -11.65 32.53 30.39
CA GLU A 672 -10.37 32.91 31.01
C GLU A 672 -9.20 32.09 30.47
N VAL A 673 -9.33 30.76 30.42
CA VAL A 673 -8.30 29.84 29.92
C VAL A 673 -8.02 30.09 28.44
N ARG A 674 -9.09 30.30 27.66
CA ARG A 674 -9.00 30.68 26.25
C ARG A 674 -8.24 32.00 26.07
N ALA A 675 -8.56 33.02 26.86
CA ALA A 675 -7.91 34.33 26.75
C ALA A 675 -6.41 34.26 27.12
N ALA A 676 -6.05 33.47 28.13
CA ALA A 676 -4.66 33.23 28.52
C ALA A 676 -3.87 32.52 27.42
N ALA A 677 -4.39 31.40 26.91
CA ALA A 677 -3.77 30.66 25.81
C ALA A 677 -3.59 31.53 24.55
N LEU A 678 -4.59 32.35 24.20
CA LEU A 678 -4.48 33.29 23.07
C LEU A 678 -3.36 34.32 23.27
N ALA A 679 -3.18 34.84 24.50
CA ALA A 679 -2.13 35.81 24.77
C ALA A 679 -0.73 35.24 24.54
N ASN A 680 -0.54 33.93 24.75
CA ASN A 680 0.73 33.26 24.49
C ASN A 680 0.86 32.80 23.03
N ILE A 681 -0.20 32.26 22.40
CA ILE A 681 -0.11 31.63 21.07
C ILE A 681 -0.22 32.65 19.92
N ASP A 682 -1.16 33.60 20.01
CA ASP A 682 -1.51 34.51 18.91
C ASP A 682 -0.35 35.37 18.38
N PRO A 683 0.57 35.88 19.23
CA PRO A 683 1.71 36.69 18.77
C PRO A 683 2.68 35.95 17.85
N HIS A 684 2.68 34.62 17.84
CA HIS A 684 3.63 33.81 17.07
C HIS A 684 3.12 33.45 15.67
N PHE A 685 1.91 33.87 15.26
CA PHE A 685 1.40 33.62 13.90
C PHE A 685 1.50 34.87 13.00
N PRO A 686 2.19 34.81 11.84
CA PRO A 686 2.87 33.64 11.29
C PRO A 686 4.18 33.30 12.01
N GLY A 687 4.44 32.00 12.15
CA GLY A 687 5.64 31.42 12.70
C GLY A 687 6.74 31.27 11.66
N GLN A 688 7.78 30.53 12.03
CA GLN A 688 9.04 30.45 11.28
C GLN A 688 8.95 29.60 10.00
N ASN A 689 8.01 28.65 9.93
CA ASN A 689 7.83 27.75 8.80
C ASN A 689 6.38 27.26 8.66
N ASP A 690 6.10 26.52 7.58
CA ASP A 690 4.76 26.02 7.28
C ASP A 690 4.22 25.03 8.31
N MET A 691 5.04 24.14 8.89
CA MET A 691 4.57 23.19 9.91
C MET A 691 4.08 23.91 11.17
N VAL A 692 4.85 24.86 11.67
CA VAL A 692 4.47 25.69 12.82
C VAL A 692 3.23 26.53 12.47
N ASN A 693 3.19 27.14 11.29
CA ASN A 693 2.03 27.91 10.83
C ASN A 693 0.75 27.07 10.75
N ARG A 694 0.84 25.82 10.30
CA ARG A 694 -0.30 24.91 10.21
C ARG A 694 -0.92 24.62 11.58
N GLU A 695 -0.09 24.41 12.60
CA GLU A 695 -0.57 24.11 13.95
C GLU A 695 -1.03 25.38 14.70
N LEU A 696 -0.32 26.51 14.54
CA LEU A 696 -0.76 27.81 15.04
C LEU A 696 -2.13 28.19 14.46
N CYS A 697 -2.28 28.14 13.14
CA CYS A 697 -3.53 28.49 12.47
C CYS A 697 -4.68 27.58 12.93
N ARG A 698 -4.44 26.27 13.07
CA ARG A 698 -5.44 25.32 13.58
C ARG A 698 -5.93 25.69 14.98
N LEU A 699 -5.01 25.99 15.91
CA LEU A 699 -5.35 26.41 17.27
C LEU A 699 -6.05 27.77 17.29
N LEU A 700 -5.57 28.74 16.53
CA LEU A 700 -6.15 30.09 16.49
C LEU A 700 -7.54 30.10 15.86
N VAL A 701 -7.80 29.25 14.87
CA VAL A 701 -9.16 29.01 14.35
C VAL A 701 -10.04 28.40 15.43
N TYR A 702 -9.58 27.36 16.14
CA TYR A 702 -10.36 26.73 17.22
C TYR A 702 -10.66 27.69 18.39
N LEU A 703 -9.70 28.55 18.73
CA LEU A 703 -9.82 29.54 19.80
C LEU A 703 -10.52 30.83 19.36
N ASP A 704 -11.07 30.91 18.14
CA ASP A 704 -11.73 32.11 17.61
C ASP A 704 -10.84 33.37 17.76
N ALA A 705 -9.57 33.28 17.35
CA ALA A 705 -8.61 34.37 17.51
C ALA A 705 -9.01 35.62 16.69
N PRO A 706 -8.83 36.83 17.22
CA PRO A 706 -9.15 38.06 16.48
C PRO A 706 -8.38 38.15 15.15
N LYS A 707 -9.10 38.50 14.07
CA LYS A 707 -8.54 38.68 12.72
C LYS A 707 -7.82 37.43 12.17
N ILE A 708 -8.19 36.22 12.60
CA ILE A 708 -7.59 35.00 12.07
C ILE A 708 -7.86 34.80 10.57
N VAL A 709 -9.06 35.15 10.08
CA VAL A 709 -9.45 35.04 8.66
C VAL A 709 -8.48 35.77 7.72
N PRO A 710 -8.27 37.10 7.84
CA PRO A 710 -7.33 37.80 6.95
C PRO A 710 -5.89 37.28 7.05
N ARG A 711 -5.44 36.90 8.25
CA ARG A 711 -4.08 36.40 8.46
C ARG A 711 -3.87 35.03 7.79
N ALA A 712 -4.84 34.13 7.92
CA ALA A 712 -4.80 32.82 7.29
C ALA A 712 -4.91 32.91 5.75
N LEU A 713 -5.74 33.81 5.23
CA LEU A 713 -5.79 34.07 3.78
C LEU A 713 -4.49 34.68 3.25
N GLU A 714 -3.82 35.52 4.04
CA GLU A 714 -2.50 36.02 3.66
C GLU A 714 -1.45 34.91 3.63
N GLN A 715 -1.42 34.03 4.62
CA GLN A 715 -0.54 32.86 4.58
C GLN A 715 -0.87 31.92 3.42
N MET A 716 -2.14 31.79 3.05
CA MET A 716 -2.55 31.08 1.85
C MET A 716 -1.97 31.74 0.58
N ARG A 717 -1.99 33.07 0.45
CA ARG A 717 -1.36 33.72 -0.72
C ARG A 717 0.15 33.55 -0.77
N LEU A 718 0.81 33.61 0.40
CA LEU A 718 2.26 33.47 0.52
C LEU A 718 2.74 32.02 0.38
N ALA A 719 1.85 31.05 0.58
CA ALA A 719 2.15 29.64 0.48
C ALA A 719 2.66 29.28 -0.92
N GLN A 720 3.75 28.50 -0.93
CA GLN A 720 4.50 28.18 -2.16
C GLN A 720 4.00 26.91 -2.85
N THR A 721 3.17 26.11 -2.17
CA THR A 721 2.64 24.83 -2.66
C THR A 721 1.10 24.83 -2.61
N GLN A 722 0.48 24.07 -3.52
CA GLN A 722 -0.98 23.90 -3.50
C GLN A 722 -1.46 23.23 -2.20
N GLN A 723 -0.64 22.38 -1.58
CA GLN A 723 -0.96 21.70 -0.33
C GLN A 723 -1.05 22.72 0.80
N ASP A 724 -0.07 23.59 0.96
CA ASP A 724 -0.10 24.62 2.01
C ASP A 724 -1.29 25.56 1.82
N GLN A 725 -1.53 26.00 0.58
CA GLN A 725 -2.70 26.80 0.25
C GLN A 725 -4.02 26.08 0.62
N MET A 726 -4.18 24.84 0.17
CA MET A 726 -5.36 24.02 0.45
C MET A 726 -5.57 23.81 1.95
N TYR A 727 -4.49 23.70 2.71
CA TYR A 727 -4.57 23.50 4.16
C TYR A 727 -5.18 24.70 4.87
N TYR A 728 -4.76 25.93 4.55
CA TYR A 728 -5.38 27.14 5.11
C TYR A 728 -6.87 27.27 4.73
N ILE A 729 -7.20 26.98 3.47
CA ILE A 729 -8.57 26.97 2.99
C ILE A 729 -9.39 25.92 3.76
N PHE A 730 -8.84 24.72 3.95
CA PHE A 730 -9.48 23.67 4.75
C PHE A 730 -9.72 24.11 6.20
N LEU A 731 -8.76 24.76 6.86
CA LEU A 731 -8.92 25.22 8.24
C LEU A 731 -10.02 26.27 8.39
N LEU A 732 -10.16 27.17 7.41
CA LEU A 732 -11.16 28.26 7.46
C LEU A 732 -12.59 27.83 7.12
N ARG A 733 -12.79 26.63 6.55
CA ARG A 733 -14.10 26.22 5.99
C ARG A 733 -15.26 26.21 6.98
N ASN A 734 -15.01 26.09 8.29
CA ASN A 734 -16.06 26.09 9.31
C ASN A 734 -16.14 27.39 10.11
N VAL A 735 -15.34 28.41 9.76
CA VAL A 735 -15.37 29.71 10.42
C VAL A 735 -16.59 30.51 9.93
N ALA A 736 -17.51 30.82 10.83
CA ALA A 736 -18.73 31.56 10.51
C ALA A 736 -18.54 33.08 10.51
N ASP A 737 -17.87 33.60 11.54
CA ASP A 737 -17.74 35.03 11.80
C ASP A 737 -16.38 35.60 11.37
N GLY A 738 -16.25 36.93 11.38
CA GLY A 738 -14.97 37.60 11.14
C GLY A 738 -14.57 37.74 9.67
N TRP A 739 -15.49 37.46 8.74
CA TRP A 739 -15.30 37.62 7.31
C TRP A 739 -15.77 39.00 6.81
N THR A 740 -15.05 39.51 5.83
CA THR A 740 -15.51 40.55 4.91
C THR A 740 -15.86 39.93 3.55
N LEU A 741 -16.68 40.64 2.76
CA LEU A 741 -17.04 40.17 1.43
C LEU A 741 -15.81 39.93 0.52
N PRO A 742 -14.78 40.80 0.47
CA PRO A 742 -13.57 40.53 -0.33
C PRO A 742 -12.76 39.30 0.12
N GLU A 743 -12.78 38.97 1.41
CA GLU A 743 -12.14 37.75 1.94
C GLU A 743 -12.91 36.50 1.50
N ARG A 744 -14.25 36.55 1.49
CA ARG A 744 -15.08 35.46 0.94
C ARG A 744 -14.86 35.31 -0.57
N GLU A 745 -14.76 36.41 -1.31
CA GLU A 745 -14.41 36.40 -2.75
C GLU A 745 -13.04 35.74 -2.97
N THR A 746 -12.04 36.07 -2.14
CA THR A 746 -10.71 35.45 -2.18
C THR A 746 -10.78 33.95 -1.94
N TYR A 747 -11.48 33.53 -0.87
CA TYR A 747 -11.59 32.11 -0.49
C TYR A 747 -12.28 31.26 -1.56
N PHE A 748 -13.46 31.70 -2.02
CA PHE A 748 -14.21 30.97 -3.05
C PHE A 748 -13.55 31.09 -4.42
N GLY A 749 -12.85 32.18 -4.67
CA GLY A 749 -12.06 32.36 -5.88
C GLY A 749 -10.86 31.40 -5.95
N TRP A 750 -10.16 31.19 -4.83
CA TRP A 750 -9.12 30.16 -4.77
C TRP A 750 -9.71 28.75 -4.98
N LEU A 751 -10.87 28.43 -4.41
CA LEU A 751 -11.51 27.13 -4.64
C LEU A 751 -11.82 26.90 -6.12
N GLN A 752 -12.30 27.92 -6.83
CA GLN A 752 -12.53 27.86 -8.27
C GLN A 752 -11.21 27.68 -9.06
N LEU A 753 -10.15 28.35 -8.65
CA LEU A 753 -8.81 28.18 -9.23
C LEU A 753 -8.32 26.74 -9.03
N ALA A 754 -8.40 26.21 -7.81
CA ALA A 754 -7.98 24.86 -7.47
C ALA A 754 -8.76 23.80 -8.28
N GLU A 755 -10.08 23.94 -8.38
CA GLU A 755 -10.95 23.05 -9.16
C GLU A 755 -10.63 23.05 -10.66
N SER A 756 -10.06 24.13 -11.20
CA SER A 756 -9.76 24.28 -12.63
C SER A 756 -8.30 24.00 -13.01
N LYS A 757 -7.35 24.20 -12.09
CA LYS A 757 -5.91 24.14 -12.38
C LYS A 757 -5.12 23.11 -11.57
N TYR A 758 -5.55 22.78 -10.36
CA TYR A 758 -4.74 21.92 -9.49
C TYR A 758 -5.01 20.45 -9.78
N VAL A 759 -3.96 19.65 -9.58
CA VAL A 759 -3.95 18.22 -9.88
C VAL A 759 -3.72 17.47 -8.58
N GLY A 760 -4.45 16.38 -8.42
CA GLY A 760 -4.30 15.47 -7.29
C GLY A 760 -4.84 14.09 -7.61
N GLY A 761 -4.78 13.20 -6.62
CA GLY A 761 -5.32 11.86 -6.70
C GLY A 761 -6.84 11.84 -6.76
N HIS A 762 -7.41 10.63 -6.81
CA HIS A 762 -8.84 10.40 -6.99
C HIS A 762 -9.75 11.12 -5.98
N SER A 763 -9.29 11.35 -4.74
CA SER A 763 -10.07 12.03 -3.68
C SER A 763 -9.90 13.55 -3.69
N PHE A 764 -8.87 14.10 -4.36
CA PHE A 764 -8.51 15.53 -4.30
C PHE A 764 -9.68 16.47 -4.65
N ALA A 765 -10.27 16.31 -5.83
CA ALA A 765 -11.37 17.17 -6.29
C ALA A 765 -12.60 17.09 -5.37
N ARG A 766 -12.85 15.91 -4.78
CA ARG A 766 -13.98 15.71 -3.87
C ARG A 766 -13.75 16.38 -2.51
N PHE A 767 -12.51 16.43 -2.03
CA PHE A 767 -12.20 17.25 -0.86
C PHE A 767 -12.51 18.73 -1.11
N LEU A 768 -12.16 19.27 -2.28
CA LEU A 768 -12.48 20.66 -2.64
C LEU A 768 -13.99 20.93 -2.64
N VAL A 769 -14.77 20.02 -3.25
CA VAL A 769 -16.24 20.11 -3.22
C VAL A 769 -16.76 20.16 -1.80
N ARG A 770 -16.29 19.27 -0.93
CA ARG A 770 -16.78 19.24 0.46
C ARG A 770 -16.30 20.43 1.30
N ILE A 771 -15.09 20.92 1.06
CA ILE A 771 -14.60 22.17 1.65
C ILE A 771 -15.49 23.35 1.22
N ARG A 772 -15.89 23.40 -0.05
CA ARG A 772 -16.82 24.40 -0.58
C ARG A 772 -18.19 24.29 0.10
N GLU A 773 -18.74 23.09 0.24
CA GLU A 773 -20.02 22.85 0.91
C GLU A 773 -20.00 23.29 2.37
N ASP A 774 -18.99 22.86 3.13
CA ASP A 774 -18.80 23.24 4.53
C ASP A 774 -18.70 24.77 4.66
N ALA A 775 -17.91 25.42 3.80
CA ALA A 775 -17.78 26.88 3.77
C ALA A 775 -19.09 27.57 3.43
N LEU A 776 -19.83 27.10 2.42
CA LEU A 776 -21.12 27.65 2.05
C LEU A 776 -22.15 27.52 3.18
N ALA A 777 -22.08 26.49 4.01
CA ALA A 777 -22.98 26.37 5.17
C ALA A 777 -22.81 27.52 6.18
N THR A 778 -21.67 28.22 6.17
CA THR A 778 -21.34 29.34 7.05
C THR A 778 -21.66 30.73 6.47
N VAL A 779 -22.04 30.83 5.20
CA VAL A 779 -22.29 32.11 4.51
C VAL A 779 -23.72 32.57 4.74
N SER A 780 -23.91 33.85 5.05
CA SER A 780 -25.25 34.46 5.18
C SER A 780 -25.98 34.50 3.83
N ASP A 781 -27.31 34.55 3.84
CA ASP A 781 -28.08 34.64 2.57
C ASP A 781 -27.74 35.92 1.79
N GLU A 782 -27.50 37.03 2.49
CA GLU A 782 -27.08 38.30 1.88
C GLU A 782 -25.72 38.19 1.18
N ASP A 783 -24.73 37.58 1.85
CA ASP A 783 -23.41 37.38 1.24
C ASP A 783 -23.45 36.36 0.10
N ARG A 784 -24.32 35.33 0.16
CA ARG A 784 -24.50 34.38 -0.95
C ARG A 784 -24.97 35.10 -2.21
N ASP A 785 -25.94 36.00 -2.09
CA ASP A 785 -26.44 36.80 -3.21
C ASP A 785 -25.34 37.70 -3.77
N ALA A 786 -24.56 38.34 -2.90
CA ALA A 786 -23.41 39.17 -3.30
C ALA A 786 -22.30 38.37 -4.00
N LEU A 787 -22.08 37.11 -3.60
CA LEU A 787 -21.05 36.23 -4.15
C LEU A 787 -21.52 35.42 -5.37
N ALA A 788 -22.76 35.59 -5.83
CA ALA A 788 -23.38 34.72 -6.83
C ALA A 788 -22.52 34.52 -8.10
N ASP A 789 -21.86 35.57 -8.59
CA ASP A 789 -21.02 35.48 -9.78
C ASP A 789 -19.70 34.72 -9.52
N VAL A 790 -19.12 34.82 -8.32
CA VAL A 790 -17.93 34.02 -7.92
C VAL A 790 -18.33 32.56 -7.71
N LEU A 791 -19.45 32.31 -7.03
CA LEU A 791 -19.94 30.95 -6.74
C LEU A 791 -20.37 30.20 -8.00
N THR A 792 -20.91 30.90 -8.99
CA THR A 792 -21.31 30.32 -10.29
C THR A 792 -20.18 30.34 -11.33
N GLY A 793 -19.01 30.86 -10.97
CA GLY A 793 -17.84 30.97 -11.83
C GLY A 793 -17.99 31.93 -13.02
N LYS A 794 -18.98 32.83 -12.98
CA LYS A 794 -19.19 33.90 -13.96
C LYS A 794 -18.22 35.05 -13.79
N ALA A 795 -17.80 35.32 -12.55
CA ALA A 795 -16.75 36.29 -12.26
C ALA A 795 -15.38 35.67 -12.60
N LYS A 796 -14.56 36.40 -13.35
CA LYS A 796 -13.13 36.09 -13.42
C LYS A 796 -12.50 36.55 -12.11
N VAL A 797 -12.13 35.60 -11.28
CA VAL A 797 -11.29 35.85 -10.11
C VAL A 797 -9.94 36.37 -10.62
N ASP A 798 -9.41 37.44 -10.02
CA ASP A 798 -8.03 37.84 -10.28
C ASP A 798 -7.11 36.81 -9.60
N VAL A 799 -6.63 35.87 -10.40
CA VAL A 799 -5.87 34.71 -9.94
C VAL A 799 -4.38 34.96 -9.88
N ALA A 800 -3.89 36.14 -10.32
CA ALA A 800 -2.45 36.40 -10.36
C ALA A 800 -1.79 36.32 -8.98
N ASP A 801 -2.51 36.73 -7.92
CA ASP A 801 -2.04 36.71 -6.53
C ASP A 801 -2.51 35.45 -5.75
N LEU A 802 -3.29 34.57 -6.39
CA LEU A 802 -3.80 33.31 -5.82
C LEU A 802 -3.12 32.07 -6.41
N GLU A 803 -2.63 32.20 -7.64
CA GLU A 803 -1.70 31.26 -8.23
C GLU A 803 -0.44 31.18 -7.37
N THR A 804 0.25 30.04 -7.38
CA THR A 804 1.54 29.92 -6.69
C THR A 804 2.50 30.97 -7.26
N THR A 805 2.71 32.09 -6.55
CA THR A 805 3.29 33.33 -7.09
C THR A 805 4.81 33.32 -7.14
N ARG A 806 5.41 32.28 -7.72
CA ARG A 806 6.83 32.39 -8.08
C ARG A 806 6.95 33.26 -9.33
N GLN A 807 7.12 34.56 -9.13
CA GLN A 807 7.34 35.55 -10.19
C GLN A 807 8.69 35.33 -10.86
N PHE A 808 8.82 35.73 -12.13
CA PHE A 808 10.12 35.76 -12.81
C PHE A 808 11.09 36.68 -12.04
N VAL A 809 12.20 36.11 -11.58
CA VAL A 809 13.27 36.78 -10.86
C VAL A 809 14.34 37.26 -11.85
N HIS A 810 14.94 36.32 -12.59
CA HIS A 810 16.05 36.60 -13.50
C HIS A 810 16.22 35.48 -14.52
N ASN A 811 16.74 35.78 -15.72
CA ASN A 811 17.10 34.76 -16.71
C ASN A 811 18.54 34.29 -16.47
N TRP A 812 18.72 33.49 -15.43
CA TRP A 812 20.03 33.05 -14.95
C TRP A 812 20.87 32.36 -16.03
N GLN A 813 22.10 32.84 -16.21
CA GLN A 813 23.13 32.22 -17.03
C GLN A 813 24.15 31.51 -16.13
N GLU A 814 24.88 30.54 -16.69
CA GLU A 814 25.99 29.89 -15.98
C GLU A 814 26.97 30.90 -15.37
N SER A 815 27.29 31.97 -16.10
CA SER A 815 28.22 33.01 -15.65
C SER A 815 27.79 33.72 -14.37
N ASP A 816 26.49 33.72 -14.05
CA ASP A 816 25.92 34.43 -12.92
C ASP A 816 26.06 33.61 -11.61
N ILE A 817 25.96 32.28 -11.72
CA ILE A 817 25.93 31.37 -10.56
C ILE A 817 27.24 30.62 -10.36
N VAL A 818 27.99 30.29 -11.43
CA VAL A 818 29.24 29.52 -11.34
C VAL A 818 30.25 30.09 -10.31
N PRO A 819 30.48 31.42 -10.22
CA PRO A 819 31.39 31.99 -9.22
C PRO A 819 30.95 31.73 -7.77
N LEU A 820 29.67 31.43 -7.54
CA LEU A 820 29.03 31.29 -6.23
C LEU A 820 28.84 29.82 -5.82
N LEU A 821 29.01 28.87 -6.74
CA LEU A 821 28.86 27.44 -6.46
C LEU A 821 29.68 26.91 -5.26
N PRO A 822 30.87 27.43 -4.92
CA PRO A 822 31.56 27.02 -3.69
C PRO A 822 30.74 27.25 -2.41
N GLN A 823 29.77 28.18 -2.41
CA GLN A 823 28.88 28.44 -1.28
C GLN A 823 27.85 27.32 -1.06
N THR A 824 27.62 26.45 -2.05
CA THR A 824 26.71 25.30 -1.92
C THR A 824 27.23 24.18 -1.01
N LEU A 825 28.42 24.37 -0.41
CA LEU A 825 29.10 23.39 0.42
C LEU A 825 28.92 23.61 1.92
N LYS A 826 28.35 24.74 2.36
CA LYS A 826 28.12 25.06 3.77
C LYS A 826 27.08 26.17 3.96
N SER A 827 26.42 26.18 5.12
CA SER A 827 25.50 27.25 5.52
C SER A 827 24.42 27.57 4.47
N ARG A 828 23.87 26.51 3.86
CA ARG A 828 22.69 26.53 2.97
C ARG A 828 21.46 26.03 3.73
N SER A 829 20.27 26.27 3.20
CA SER A 829 19.02 25.84 3.82
C SER A 829 18.46 24.59 3.14
N PHE A 830 18.40 23.48 3.89
CA PHE A 830 17.75 22.26 3.42
C PHE A 830 16.27 22.49 3.10
N ALA A 831 15.55 23.15 4.02
CA ALA A 831 14.13 23.42 3.89
C ALA A 831 13.83 24.28 2.66
N THR A 832 14.63 25.34 2.44
CA THR A 832 14.52 26.20 1.25
C THR A 832 14.83 25.40 0.00
N GLY A 833 15.91 24.62 -0.02
CA GLY A 833 16.33 23.80 -1.15
C GLY A 833 15.28 22.77 -1.58
N ARG A 834 14.63 22.11 -0.62
CA ARG A 834 13.49 21.23 -0.87
C ARG A 834 12.29 22.00 -1.40
N LEU A 835 11.95 23.13 -0.79
CA LEU A 835 10.81 23.94 -1.19
C LEU A 835 10.96 24.45 -2.63
N VAL A 836 12.14 24.92 -3.02
CA VAL A 836 12.38 25.45 -4.37
C VAL A 836 12.46 24.34 -5.42
N PHE A 837 12.83 23.10 -5.04
CA PHE A 837 12.71 21.93 -5.90
C PHE A 837 11.26 21.65 -6.29
N HIS A 838 10.33 21.85 -5.36
CA HIS A 838 8.90 21.79 -5.65
C HIS A 838 8.44 22.96 -6.48
N ALA A 839 8.82 24.18 -6.08
CA ALA A 839 8.36 25.40 -6.71
C ALA A 839 8.83 25.54 -8.16
N ALA A 840 10.08 25.18 -8.47
CA ALA A 840 10.62 25.08 -9.83
C ALA A 840 10.05 23.89 -10.63
N GLN A 841 9.08 23.16 -10.07
CA GLN A 841 8.39 22.03 -10.70
C GLN A 841 9.30 20.83 -11.02
N CYS A 842 10.54 20.83 -10.51
CA CYS A 842 11.48 19.72 -10.69
C CYS A 842 10.89 18.41 -10.16
N HIS A 843 10.16 18.49 -9.04
CA HIS A 843 9.45 17.36 -8.43
C HIS A 843 8.43 16.68 -9.34
N LYS A 844 7.91 17.34 -10.40
CA LYS A 844 6.93 16.69 -11.30
C LYS A 844 7.56 15.57 -12.12
N CYS A 845 8.84 15.72 -12.44
CA CYS A 845 9.56 14.78 -13.29
C CYS A 845 10.63 14.00 -12.53
N HIS A 846 11.26 14.62 -11.54
CA HIS A 846 12.41 14.08 -10.84
C HIS A 846 12.08 13.74 -9.39
N ARG A 847 12.81 12.76 -8.87
CA ARG A 847 12.77 12.36 -7.47
C ARG A 847 14.07 12.75 -6.76
N VAL A 848 13.99 13.25 -5.54
CA VAL A 848 15.14 13.52 -4.65
C VAL A 848 14.77 13.10 -3.24
N GLY A 849 15.52 12.18 -2.63
CA GLY A 849 15.27 11.75 -1.26
C GLY A 849 13.89 11.11 -1.08
N GLY A 850 13.39 10.40 -2.11
CA GLY A 850 12.07 9.78 -2.11
C GLY A 850 10.92 10.70 -2.58
N ASP A 851 11.15 12.00 -2.70
CA ASP A 851 10.14 13.00 -3.01
C ASP A 851 10.14 13.41 -4.50
N GLY A 852 8.98 13.32 -5.16
CA GLY A 852 8.77 13.68 -6.57
C GLY A 852 8.43 12.54 -7.54
N GLY A 853 8.39 12.86 -8.84
CA GLY A 853 7.95 12.03 -9.94
C GLY A 853 9.05 11.18 -10.59
N ALA A 854 8.67 10.34 -11.54
CA ALA A 854 9.56 9.37 -12.20
C ALA A 854 9.58 9.49 -13.73
N THR A 855 9.13 10.62 -14.27
CA THR A 855 9.17 10.89 -15.71
C THR A 855 10.61 11.10 -16.17
N GLY A 856 11.39 11.85 -15.39
CA GLY A 856 12.84 12.05 -15.53
C GLY A 856 13.65 11.18 -14.56
N PRO A 857 14.99 11.24 -14.64
CA PRO A 857 15.88 10.46 -13.78
C PRO A 857 15.75 10.82 -12.29
N ASP A 858 15.96 9.82 -11.44
CA ASP A 858 16.12 10.01 -10.00
C ASP A 858 17.41 10.77 -9.71
N LEU A 859 17.27 11.87 -8.97
CA LEU A 859 18.31 12.82 -8.62
C LEU A 859 18.83 12.62 -7.17
N THR A 860 18.31 11.66 -6.41
CA THR A 860 18.78 11.34 -5.05
C THR A 860 20.28 11.05 -5.01
N GLY A 861 20.80 10.34 -6.01
CA GLY A 861 22.25 10.08 -6.15
C GLY A 861 22.98 11.09 -7.04
N ALA A 862 22.38 12.23 -7.39
CA ALA A 862 22.97 13.15 -8.38
C ALA A 862 24.28 13.79 -7.89
N GLY A 863 24.36 14.17 -6.61
CA GLY A 863 25.58 14.76 -6.03
C GLY A 863 26.81 13.82 -6.00
N ASN A 864 26.60 12.51 -6.08
CA ASN A 864 27.68 11.51 -6.17
C ASN A 864 28.24 11.38 -7.60
N ARG A 865 27.47 11.82 -8.61
CA ARG A 865 27.77 11.63 -10.04
C ARG A 865 28.16 12.92 -10.74
N PHE A 866 27.65 14.05 -10.27
CA PHE A 866 27.73 15.34 -10.94
C PHE A 866 28.24 16.42 -9.99
N SER A 867 29.14 17.28 -10.48
CA SER A 867 29.59 18.46 -9.72
C SER A 867 28.48 19.51 -9.61
N PRO A 868 28.56 20.47 -8.67
CA PRO A 868 27.60 21.58 -8.61
C PRO A 868 27.42 22.30 -9.95
N ARG A 869 28.50 22.41 -10.75
CA ARG A 869 28.46 23.05 -12.06
C ARG A 869 27.72 22.20 -13.09
N ASP A 870 27.94 20.89 -13.08
CA ASP A 870 27.26 19.97 -14.01
C ASP A 870 25.75 19.94 -13.74
N LEU A 871 25.35 19.96 -12.47
CA LEU A 871 23.94 20.07 -12.06
C LEU A 871 23.33 21.40 -12.53
N LEU A 872 24.02 22.51 -12.29
CA LEU A 872 23.57 23.83 -12.74
C LEU A 872 23.44 23.89 -14.27
N GLU A 873 24.44 23.40 -15.00
CA GLU A 873 24.46 23.36 -16.47
C GLU A 873 23.29 22.51 -17.01
N SER A 874 23.03 21.35 -16.40
CA SER A 874 21.92 20.46 -16.79
C SER A 874 20.55 21.11 -16.56
N VAL A 875 20.44 21.97 -15.55
CA VAL A 875 19.19 22.69 -15.24
C VAL A 875 19.00 23.91 -16.16
N ILE A 876 20.05 24.64 -16.49
CA ILE A 876 19.98 25.81 -17.38
C ILE A 876 19.85 25.38 -18.85
N PHE A 877 20.54 24.31 -19.24
CA PHE A 877 20.62 23.82 -20.62
C PHE A 877 20.19 22.35 -20.74
N PRO A 878 18.92 22.01 -20.44
CA PRO A 878 18.44 20.62 -20.39
C PRO A 878 18.57 19.85 -21.70
N SER A 879 18.59 20.53 -22.85
CA SER A 879 18.77 19.92 -24.18
C SER A 879 20.24 19.81 -24.62
N LYS A 880 21.20 20.23 -23.79
CA LYS A 880 22.64 20.18 -24.15
C LYS A 880 23.14 18.75 -24.29
N VAL A 881 22.72 17.87 -23.38
CA VAL A 881 22.98 16.43 -23.40
C VAL A 881 21.73 15.69 -22.92
N VAL A 882 21.05 14.98 -23.81
CA VAL A 882 19.88 14.15 -23.46
C VAL A 882 20.26 12.68 -23.56
N SER A 883 20.14 11.96 -22.44
CA SER A 883 20.35 10.50 -22.40
C SER A 883 19.33 9.79 -23.29
N ASP A 884 19.79 8.78 -24.03
CA ASP A 884 18.96 8.01 -24.97
C ASP A 884 17.70 7.41 -24.32
N GLN A 885 17.76 7.11 -23.01
CA GLN A 885 16.63 6.60 -22.22
C GLN A 885 15.47 7.61 -22.06
N TYR A 886 15.75 8.91 -22.23
CA TYR A 886 14.81 10.01 -22.01
C TYR A 886 14.57 10.86 -23.27
N ARG A 887 15.07 10.43 -24.44
CA ARG A 887 14.83 11.15 -25.70
C ARG A 887 13.42 10.88 -26.23
N ASN A 888 12.78 11.94 -26.70
CA ASN A 888 11.56 11.81 -27.48
C ASN A 888 11.85 11.42 -28.91
N ALA A 889 10.87 10.82 -29.57
CA ALA A 889 10.86 10.58 -30.99
C ALA A 889 9.63 11.21 -31.63
N THR A 890 9.81 11.71 -32.85
CA THR A 890 8.72 12.01 -33.76
C THR A 890 8.54 10.83 -34.70
N VAL A 891 7.33 10.30 -34.74
CA VAL A 891 6.91 9.20 -35.60
C VAL A 891 5.90 9.72 -36.61
N VAL A 892 6.22 9.59 -37.88
CA VAL A 892 5.31 9.83 -39.01
C VAL A 892 4.74 8.49 -39.43
N THR A 893 3.43 8.40 -39.50
CA THR A 893 2.72 7.18 -39.89
C THR A 893 2.34 7.20 -41.37
N ASN A 894 2.11 6.04 -41.97
CA ASN A 894 1.73 5.91 -43.38
C ASN A 894 0.40 6.60 -43.74
N ASP A 895 -0.44 6.92 -42.73
CA ASP A 895 -1.69 7.68 -42.90
C ASP A 895 -1.51 9.20 -42.76
N GLY A 896 -0.27 9.66 -42.53
CA GLY A 896 0.10 11.07 -42.42
C GLY A 896 0.02 11.67 -41.02
N ARG A 897 -0.33 10.89 -39.97
CA ARG A 897 -0.25 11.38 -38.58
C ARG A 897 1.20 11.55 -38.14
N VAL A 898 1.47 12.64 -37.43
CA VAL A 898 2.76 12.92 -36.76
C VAL A 898 2.54 12.82 -35.25
N ILE A 899 3.23 11.89 -34.61
CA ILE A 899 3.13 11.60 -33.18
C ILE A 899 4.48 11.89 -32.54
N THR A 900 4.52 12.83 -31.61
CA THR A 900 5.74 13.14 -30.84
C THR A 900 5.57 12.70 -29.40
N GLY A 901 6.54 11.97 -28.88
CA GLY A 901 6.56 11.56 -27.48
C GLY A 901 7.69 10.59 -27.17
N ARG A 902 7.76 10.13 -25.93
CA ARG A 902 8.77 9.15 -25.52
C ARG A 902 8.32 7.75 -25.91
N ILE A 903 9.15 7.03 -26.65
CA ILE A 903 8.92 5.60 -26.87
C ILE A 903 9.23 4.90 -25.55
N VAL A 904 8.19 4.44 -24.86
CA VAL A 904 8.29 3.82 -23.54
C VAL A 904 8.38 2.30 -23.62
N ASP A 905 7.96 1.75 -24.75
CA ASP A 905 7.90 0.32 -25.01
C ASP A 905 7.93 0.07 -26.53
N GLU A 906 8.58 -1.02 -26.93
CA GLU A 906 8.72 -1.43 -28.32
C GLU A 906 8.89 -2.96 -28.35
N ASP A 907 8.00 -3.66 -29.07
CA ASP A 907 8.09 -5.09 -29.34
C ASP A 907 8.29 -5.35 -30.84
N ASP A 908 8.27 -6.61 -31.29
CA ASP A 908 8.49 -6.95 -32.70
C ASP A 908 7.41 -6.41 -33.66
N SER A 909 6.22 -6.09 -33.15
CA SER A 909 5.03 -5.72 -33.93
C SER A 909 4.57 -4.26 -33.75
N LYS A 910 4.87 -3.62 -32.62
CA LYS A 910 4.36 -2.27 -32.28
C LYS A 910 5.32 -1.45 -31.41
N ILE A 911 5.04 -0.15 -31.34
CA ILE A 911 5.63 0.79 -30.38
C ILE A 911 4.54 1.41 -29.52
N ARG A 912 4.84 1.70 -28.24
CA ARG A 912 4.00 2.55 -27.40
C ARG A 912 4.71 3.86 -27.11
N ILE A 913 4.04 4.95 -27.45
CA ILE A 913 4.55 6.31 -27.34
C ILE A 913 3.76 7.03 -26.24
N ARG A 914 4.48 7.53 -25.23
CA ARG A 914 3.92 8.46 -24.26
C ARG A 914 3.97 9.87 -24.82
N THR A 915 2.82 10.39 -25.23
CA THR A 915 2.69 11.73 -25.82
C THR A 915 2.52 12.84 -24.79
N ASN A 916 2.04 12.50 -23.59
CA ASN A 916 1.96 13.41 -22.45
C ASN A 916 2.90 12.95 -21.32
N PRO A 917 3.96 13.70 -21.01
CA PRO A 917 4.93 13.33 -19.95
C PRO A 917 4.34 13.33 -18.53
N TYR A 918 3.14 13.89 -18.34
CA TYR A 918 2.41 13.93 -17.07
C TYR A 918 1.19 12.99 -17.03
N GLY A 919 0.87 12.32 -18.14
CA GLY A 919 -0.24 11.39 -18.25
C GLY A 919 0.22 9.93 -18.23
N SER A 920 -0.68 9.04 -17.80
CA SER A 920 -0.47 7.58 -17.89
C SER A 920 -0.86 7.00 -19.26
N GLU A 921 -1.54 7.79 -20.09
CA GLU A 921 -2.02 7.38 -21.41
C GLU A 921 -0.86 7.14 -22.39
N MET A 922 -0.97 6.06 -23.17
CA MET A 922 0.02 5.63 -24.15
C MET A 922 -0.64 5.47 -25.52
N THR A 923 -0.02 6.03 -26.55
CA THR A 923 -0.43 5.81 -27.94
C THR A 923 0.27 4.57 -28.46
N GLU A 924 -0.50 3.52 -28.74
CA GLU A 924 0.01 2.32 -29.39
C GLU A 924 0.00 2.49 -30.91
N LEU A 925 1.09 2.09 -31.56
CA LEU A 925 1.26 2.19 -33.00
C LEU A 925 1.91 0.92 -33.56
N PRO A 926 1.24 0.20 -34.48
CA PRO A 926 1.87 -0.90 -35.23
C PRO A 926 3.11 -0.42 -35.99
N LYS A 927 4.17 -1.23 -36.00
CA LYS A 927 5.43 -0.87 -36.68
C LYS A 927 5.28 -0.77 -38.19
N ASP A 928 4.41 -1.58 -38.77
CA ASP A 928 4.07 -1.54 -40.20
C ASP A 928 3.26 -0.29 -40.59
N ALA A 929 2.71 0.45 -39.62
CA ALA A 929 2.07 1.74 -39.82
C ALA A 929 3.05 2.93 -39.77
N ILE A 930 4.35 2.71 -39.48
CA ILE A 930 5.36 3.78 -39.37
C ILE A 930 6.02 4.03 -40.74
N GLU A 931 5.90 5.27 -41.23
CA GLU A 931 6.62 5.75 -42.41
C GLU A 931 8.04 6.21 -42.04
N GLN A 932 8.17 6.98 -40.97
CA GLN A 932 9.43 7.57 -40.54
C GLN A 932 9.49 7.72 -39.01
N ARG A 933 10.66 7.47 -38.42
CA ARG A 933 10.96 7.74 -37.01
C ARG A 933 12.21 8.61 -36.91
N THR A 934 12.13 9.70 -36.17
CA THR A 934 13.24 10.62 -35.91
C THR A 934 13.38 10.83 -34.40
N VAL A 935 14.54 10.54 -33.84
CA VAL A 935 14.84 10.86 -32.43
C VAL A 935 15.13 12.35 -32.32
N LEU A 936 14.62 13.00 -31.28
CA LEU A 936 14.80 14.42 -31.02
C LEU A 936 16.02 14.66 -30.11
N ASP A 937 16.77 15.72 -30.39
CA ASP A 937 17.87 16.20 -29.55
C ASP A 937 17.41 17.18 -28.46
N THR A 938 16.11 17.47 -28.39
CA THR A 938 15.51 18.37 -27.40
C THR A 938 14.96 17.59 -26.20
N SER A 939 15.26 18.05 -24.99
CA SER A 939 14.76 17.46 -23.73
C SER A 939 13.30 17.78 -23.47
N GLU A 940 12.61 16.89 -22.75
CA GLU A 940 11.27 17.17 -22.19
C GLU A 940 11.33 18.10 -20.97
N MET A 941 12.49 18.25 -20.33
CA MET A 941 12.68 19.20 -19.22
C MET A 941 12.61 20.63 -19.76
N PRO A 942 11.69 21.49 -19.27
CA PRO A 942 11.59 22.87 -19.73
C PRO A 942 12.85 23.68 -19.45
N THR A 943 13.15 24.65 -20.31
CA THR A 943 14.18 25.66 -20.03
C THR A 943 13.63 26.75 -19.12
N GLY A 944 14.50 27.41 -18.34
CA GLY A 944 14.14 28.55 -17.51
C GLY A 944 13.37 28.21 -16.23
N LEU A 945 13.36 26.95 -15.79
CA LEU A 945 12.69 26.53 -14.54
C LEU A 945 13.20 27.26 -13.30
N ILE A 946 14.49 27.61 -13.27
CA ILE A 946 15.10 28.35 -12.16
C ILE A 946 14.91 29.85 -12.25
N ASN A 947 14.30 30.37 -13.32
CA ASN A 947 14.16 31.81 -13.52
C ASN A 947 13.22 32.47 -12.51
N VAL A 948 12.45 31.68 -11.79
CA VAL A 948 11.56 32.11 -10.71
C VAL A 948 12.18 31.94 -9.31
N LEU A 949 13.47 31.56 -9.26
CA LEU A 949 14.25 31.42 -8.04
C LEU A 949 15.21 32.61 -7.89
N THR A 950 15.43 33.04 -6.66
CA THR A 950 16.53 33.96 -6.31
C THR A 950 17.88 33.26 -6.37
N GLN A 951 18.95 34.05 -6.35
CA GLN A 951 20.32 33.52 -6.39
C GLN A 951 20.60 32.54 -5.24
N ASP A 952 20.21 32.92 -4.01
CA ASP A 952 20.42 32.07 -2.82
C ASP A 952 19.57 30.80 -2.88
N GLU A 953 18.34 30.88 -3.37
CA GLU A 953 17.49 29.70 -3.59
C GLU A 953 18.06 28.74 -4.64
N ILE A 954 18.74 29.24 -5.66
CA ILE A 954 19.44 28.38 -6.62
C ILE A 954 20.60 27.66 -5.93
N LEU A 955 21.34 28.35 -5.05
CA LEU A 955 22.41 27.73 -4.28
C LEU A 955 21.86 26.67 -3.30
N ASP A 956 20.73 26.95 -2.66
CA ASP A 956 20.03 26.00 -1.79
C ASP A 956 19.46 24.80 -2.58
N LEU A 957 18.92 25.03 -3.79
CA LEU A 957 18.49 23.96 -4.71
C LEU A 957 19.66 23.06 -5.08
N ILE A 958 20.79 23.63 -5.49
CA ILE A 958 21.96 22.86 -5.88
C ILE A 958 22.54 22.10 -4.67
N ALA A 959 22.56 22.71 -3.48
CA ALA A 959 22.95 22.02 -2.25
C ALA A 959 21.99 20.86 -1.93
N TYR A 960 20.68 21.07 -2.05
CA TYR A 960 19.65 20.05 -1.87
C TYR A 960 19.80 18.87 -2.84
N LEU A 961 19.94 19.14 -4.14
CA LEU A 961 20.17 18.11 -5.16
C LEU A 961 21.48 17.35 -4.93
N ARG A 962 22.53 18.02 -4.45
CA ARG A 962 23.80 17.38 -4.12
C ARG A 962 23.73 16.50 -2.89
N SER A 963 23.01 16.94 -1.87
CA SER A 963 22.79 16.16 -0.65
C SER A 963 21.93 14.92 -0.86
N GLY A 964 21.26 14.82 -2.02
CA GLY A 964 20.30 13.75 -2.28
C GLY A 964 19.06 13.84 -1.40
N GLY A 965 18.71 15.04 -0.92
CA GLY A 965 17.63 15.20 0.06
C GLY A 965 18.03 14.85 1.49
N ASN A 966 19.33 14.74 1.80
CA ASN A 966 19.80 14.51 3.17
C ASN A 966 19.91 15.83 3.96
N ALA A 967 18.99 16.08 4.88
CA ALA A 967 19.00 17.26 5.75
C ALA A 967 20.24 17.38 6.66
N ALA A 968 20.94 16.28 6.91
CA ALA A 968 22.15 16.24 7.73
C ALA A 968 23.45 16.44 6.93
N ASP A 969 23.37 16.74 5.63
CA ASP A 969 24.55 17.02 4.83
C ASP A 969 25.33 18.24 5.38
N PRO A 970 26.67 18.22 5.42
CA PRO A 970 27.48 19.36 5.88
C PRO A 970 27.16 20.68 5.20
N ALA A 971 26.58 20.66 3.99
CA ALA A 971 26.08 21.84 3.32
C ALA A 971 25.06 22.65 4.14
N PHE A 972 24.34 22.00 5.05
CA PHE A 972 23.27 22.60 5.86
C PHE A 972 23.65 22.85 7.32
N ALA A 973 24.88 22.52 7.72
CA ALA A 973 25.38 22.84 9.04
C ALA A 973 25.50 24.37 9.23
N GLU A 974 24.99 24.89 10.35
CA GLU A 974 25.16 26.30 10.72
C GLU A 974 26.65 26.61 10.86
N GLY A 975 27.08 27.73 10.28
CA GLY A 975 28.49 28.09 10.17
C GLY A 975 29.13 28.35 11.53
N GLY A 976 30.00 27.44 11.97
CA GLY A 976 31.05 27.77 12.94
C GLY A 976 32.08 28.66 12.25
N GLU A 977 32.31 29.86 12.79
CA GLU A 977 33.51 30.65 12.50
C GLU A 977 34.78 29.95 12.98
#